data_AF-A0A2W2EX27-F1
#
_entry.id   AF-A0A2W2EX27-F1
#
_cell.length_a   1.000
_cell.length_b   1.000
_cell.length_c   1.000
_cell.angle_alpha   90.00
_cell.angle_beta   90.00
_cell.angle_gamma   90.00
#
_symmetry.space_group_name_H-M   'P 1'
#
loop_
_entity.id
_entity.type
_entity.pdbx_description
1 polymer ?
#
loop_
_entity_poly.entity_id
_entity_poly.type
_entity_poly.pdbx_seq_one_letter_code
_entity_poly.pdbx_strand_id
1 'polypeptide(L)'
;MELSRRHFVTVAGGAAVAAGAMTASPAQAGEKAPRGEWLAGDTHVHDDHSADGSLPRQQSKQTLPGNLPVADQIAEAERTGLDFLPLTDHRTYDQHWDPQWRSSKLLLVPGEEANGSPHAIVLGAVDTVVDGANPPGSPAFRHVQQSVWDAHAQDAVWSTAHPDDGEYTPDGGPTANASVQGMNTVEVWNVASDPDAQIDYAENRWNAGFRFGAVAASDCHFRELWGTAGPGQPTTWVFAAERSVRGVLDGLRGGRTTVSYRRNGPFVTIEADLDGDGKYEALGGDEVVLKHGRLAKKASLRVRVQRAAGARVLVYAAPGRSAGPVATYTAGSDDETYLLPVALEGEHTWYRAEVRAPGAASGADADPDLPDQLRAATSAVFVSAQAPAVPAPEIALPPAQRGGDRASLAVGGAGRFTGFPDVAVDGDTTHVVAEVHDDARTSVVYRGHGRTVTLSGDSPTARFPRIAVSGDDVWVVWQDELGQEQPHRPVILLRHSRDGGRSFEPAVRLSDGQGRAVHPDLALIDGRRPVVVWADNARGPFDVYAQVVGEDRAPVNLSAPGKNVDLGTPQDARSPRFPASLFPSVAAGADGSVVVAWQDNRFDPDPLWTGHTPKPGEQPGGTDPDNWQILACVRSSRDWSEPVCVSTATDAADRHPSLAADGDGGFVAIWETRSLRSSGTNLSLRAARSSDGGRTWTRAEPVGLAPDAMSQRPRLSLDPDRTIRAVWYDSRSADWRWKVFTARLERTGWSTAEQLTTPGNNTWPAADRGVVVFTTDRSATRTQRDPTQEVYALRAR
;
A
#
# COMPACT_ATOMS: atom_id res chain seq x y z
N MET A 1 56.31 -30.35 -30.55
CA MET A 1 57.32 -29.43 -31.09
C MET A 1 56.67 -28.06 -31.10
N GLU A 2 57.03 -27.21 -30.12
CA GLU A 2 57.95 -26.06 -30.30
C GLU A 2 57.20 -24.87 -30.92
N LEU A 3 57.20 -23.62 -30.43
CA LEU A 3 58.07 -22.84 -29.55
C LEU A 3 57.26 -21.58 -29.15
N SER A 4 57.14 -21.21 -27.86
CA SER A 4 57.89 -20.16 -27.15
C SER A 4 57.33 -18.72 -27.16
N ARG A 5 57.19 -18.17 -25.92
CA ARG A 5 57.52 -16.78 -25.46
C ARG A 5 56.61 -15.63 -25.97
N ARG A 6 56.32 -14.51 -25.27
CA ARG A 6 56.71 -13.89 -23.98
C ARG A 6 55.98 -12.52 -23.84
N HIS A 7 55.86 -12.04 -22.59
CA HIS A 7 55.74 -10.64 -22.10
C HIS A 7 54.45 -9.82 -22.38
N PHE A 8 53.64 -9.45 -21.37
CA PHE A 8 53.74 -8.38 -20.34
C PHE A 8 53.52 -6.96 -20.88
N VAL A 9 52.46 -6.26 -20.40
CA VAL A 9 52.46 -4.91 -19.77
C VAL A 9 51.15 -4.73 -18.96
N THR A 10 51.30 -4.22 -17.74
CA THR A 10 50.30 -3.88 -16.71
C THR A 10 49.83 -2.42 -16.83
N VAL A 11 48.84 -2.04 -15.99
CA VAL A 11 48.40 -0.68 -15.56
C VAL A 11 47.16 -0.19 -16.33
N ALA A 12 46.03 0.21 -15.74
CA ALA A 12 45.52 0.30 -14.36
C ALA A 12 44.02 0.65 -14.44
N GLY A 13 43.33 0.65 -13.28
CA GLY A 13 42.10 1.44 -13.09
C GLY A 13 40.82 0.64 -12.97
N GLY A 14 40.79 -0.39 -12.13
CA GLY A 14 39.52 -0.97 -11.65
C GLY A 14 38.89 -0.01 -10.64
N ALA A 15 37.93 0.80 -11.07
CA ALA A 15 37.10 1.57 -10.15
C ALA A 15 36.13 0.60 -9.46
N ALA A 16 36.38 0.36 -8.17
CA ALA A 16 35.44 -0.29 -7.29
C ALA A 16 34.19 0.59 -7.18
N VAL A 17 33.08 0.11 -7.74
CA VAL A 17 31.75 0.67 -7.44
C VAL A 17 31.37 0.16 -6.07
N ALA A 18 31.59 0.99 -5.05
CA ALA A 18 31.04 0.77 -3.73
C ALA A 18 29.52 0.97 -3.79
N ALA A 19 28.79 -0.12 -3.99
CA ALA A 19 27.39 -0.20 -3.63
C ALA A 19 27.33 -0.27 -2.10
N GLY A 20 27.16 0.89 -1.45
CA GLY A 20 26.78 0.95 -0.05
C GLY A 20 25.37 0.41 0.09
N ALA A 21 25.25 -0.87 0.43
CA ALA A 21 23.98 -1.48 0.80
C ALA A 21 23.56 -0.93 2.17
N MET A 22 22.52 -0.10 2.19
CA MET A 22 21.71 0.08 3.40
C MET A 22 20.45 -0.75 3.20
N THR A 23 20.54 -1.99 3.67
CA THR A 23 19.40 -2.87 3.92
C THR A 23 18.71 -2.44 5.21
N ALA A 24 17.40 -2.65 5.34
CA ALA A 24 16.85 -3.04 6.65
C ALA A 24 17.45 -4.42 7.02
N SER A 25 18.66 -4.41 7.56
CA SER A 25 19.32 -5.60 8.11
C SER A 25 18.63 -5.96 9.43
N PRO A 26 18.62 -7.24 9.84
CA PRO A 26 18.45 -7.57 11.25
C PRO A 26 19.42 -6.68 12.03
N ALA A 27 18.92 -5.95 13.04
CA ALA A 27 19.77 -5.07 13.83
C ALA A 27 20.95 -5.90 14.35
N GLN A 28 22.18 -5.46 14.05
CA GLN A 28 23.37 -6.15 14.54
C GLN A 28 23.73 -5.62 15.92
N ALA A 29 24.16 -6.51 16.81
CA ALA A 29 24.81 -6.16 18.07
C ALA A 29 25.93 -5.12 17.84
N GLY A 30 25.74 -3.90 18.37
CA GLY A 30 26.67 -2.75 18.26
C GLY A 30 26.15 -1.51 17.51
N GLU A 31 24.85 -1.44 17.17
CA GLU A 31 24.22 -0.22 16.63
C GLU A 31 24.06 0.91 17.68
N LYS A 32 23.60 2.09 17.26
CA LYS A 32 23.24 3.15 18.22
C LYS A 32 21.80 2.92 18.66
N ALA A 33 21.50 3.28 19.92
CA ALA A 33 20.12 3.28 20.42
C ALA A 33 19.16 3.97 19.40
N PRO A 34 18.00 3.38 19.11
CA PRO A 34 17.03 3.91 18.15
C PRO A 34 16.67 5.35 18.46
N ARG A 35 16.55 6.17 17.42
CA ARG A 35 16.12 7.57 17.51
C ARG A 35 14.77 7.70 16.84
N GLY A 36 13.85 8.36 17.53
CA GLY A 36 12.47 8.50 17.07
C GLY A 36 11.56 8.91 18.22
N GLU A 37 10.26 8.86 17.96
CA GLU A 37 9.21 9.16 18.91
C GLU A 37 8.08 8.13 18.84
N TRP A 38 7.34 7.98 19.94
CA TRP A 38 6.15 7.14 20.00
C TRP A 38 4.93 7.96 19.60
N LEU A 39 4.32 7.61 18.47
CA LEU A 39 3.11 8.23 17.94
C LEU A 39 1.90 7.39 18.32
N ALA A 40 0.90 8.01 18.94
CA ALA A 40 -0.36 7.35 19.29
C ALA A 40 -1.30 7.30 18.08
N GLY A 41 -2.01 6.20 17.90
CA GLY A 41 -3.03 6.11 16.87
C GLY A 41 -3.97 4.94 17.10
N ASP A 42 -4.75 4.70 16.06
CA ASP A 42 -5.56 3.51 15.87
C ASP A 42 -5.17 2.90 14.53
N THR A 43 -5.44 1.61 14.35
CA THR A 43 -5.21 0.91 13.09
C THR A 43 -6.50 0.47 12.42
N HIS A 44 -7.64 0.50 13.09
CA HIS A 44 -8.90 -0.07 12.60
C HIS A 44 -10.08 0.79 13.03
N VAL A 45 -10.60 1.60 12.10
CA VAL A 45 -11.66 2.58 12.35
C VAL A 45 -12.55 2.68 11.12
N HIS A 46 -13.86 2.60 11.31
CA HIS A 46 -14.85 2.58 10.24
C HIS A 46 -15.66 3.87 10.18
N ASP A 47 -16.26 4.15 9.03
CA ASP A 47 -17.25 5.21 8.90
C ASP A 47 -18.39 4.81 7.94
N ASP A 48 -19.28 5.72 7.61
CA ASP A 48 -20.43 5.40 6.77
C ASP A 48 -20.10 4.99 5.31
N HIS A 49 -18.83 4.99 4.88
CA HIS A 49 -18.38 4.47 3.57
C HIS A 49 -18.61 2.97 3.43
N SER A 50 -18.48 2.21 4.52
CA SER A 50 -18.91 0.82 4.61
C SER A 50 -20.39 0.70 4.99
N ALA A 51 -21.01 -0.44 4.66
CA ALA A 51 -22.41 -0.73 4.94
C ALA A 51 -22.77 -0.70 6.44
N ASP A 52 -21.80 -0.95 7.30
CA ASP A 52 -21.93 -1.21 8.72
C ASP A 52 -21.18 -0.23 9.61
N GLY A 53 -20.42 0.72 9.06
CA GLY A 53 -19.75 1.77 9.83
C GLY A 53 -20.67 2.84 10.43
N SER A 54 -21.95 2.51 10.68
CA SER A 54 -22.80 3.24 11.63
C SER A 54 -23.92 2.38 12.21
N LEU A 55 -24.32 2.68 13.45
CA LEU A 55 -25.30 1.90 14.21
C LEU A 55 -26.67 1.84 13.52
N PRO A 56 -27.24 2.97 13.04
CA PRO A 56 -28.54 2.93 12.36
C PRO A 56 -28.49 2.06 11.11
N ARG A 57 -27.40 2.10 10.34
CA ARG A 57 -27.27 1.34 9.10
C ARG A 57 -27.08 -0.14 9.35
N GLN A 58 -26.19 -0.51 10.27
CA GLN A 58 -25.95 -1.92 10.58
C GLN A 58 -27.24 -2.58 11.12
N GLN A 59 -27.92 -1.95 12.08
CA GLN A 59 -29.14 -2.51 12.68
C GLN A 59 -30.32 -2.59 11.70
N SER A 60 -30.42 -1.61 10.80
CA SER A 60 -31.53 -1.52 9.84
C SER A 60 -31.27 -2.22 8.51
N LYS A 61 -30.09 -2.85 8.35
CA LYS A 61 -29.63 -3.41 7.07
C LYS A 61 -29.66 -2.37 5.95
N GLN A 62 -29.02 -1.23 6.22
CA GLN A 62 -28.85 -0.09 5.30
C GLN A 62 -30.14 0.69 4.95
N THR A 63 -31.25 0.50 5.68
CA THR A 63 -32.52 1.21 5.38
C THR A 63 -32.68 2.55 6.10
N LEU A 64 -31.85 2.83 7.11
CA LEU A 64 -31.82 4.11 7.82
C LEU A 64 -30.63 4.98 7.39
N PRO A 65 -30.70 6.31 7.57
CA PRO A 65 -29.59 7.24 7.33
C PRO A 65 -28.30 6.88 8.09
N GLY A 66 -27.16 7.20 7.49
CA GLY A 66 -25.86 7.16 8.17
C GLY A 66 -25.71 8.31 9.17
N ASN A 67 -24.95 8.11 10.25
CA ASN A 67 -24.72 9.12 11.28
C ASN A 67 -23.25 9.30 11.70
N LEU A 68 -22.32 8.66 11.00
CA LEU A 68 -20.89 8.65 11.26
C LEU A 68 -20.11 9.07 10.01
N PRO A 69 -20.05 10.38 9.70
CA PRO A 69 -19.24 10.88 8.59
C PRO A 69 -17.74 10.81 8.90
N VAL A 70 -16.91 10.78 7.84
CA VAL A 70 -15.44 10.88 7.89
C VAL A 70 -14.96 11.98 8.84
N ALA A 71 -15.56 13.17 8.77
CA ALA A 71 -15.17 14.31 9.61
C ALA A 71 -15.35 14.06 11.11
N ASP A 72 -16.34 13.26 11.50
CA ASP A 72 -16.64 12.98 12.91
C ASP A 72 -15.61 12.01 13.51
N GLN A 73 -15.19 10.98 12.76
CA GLN A 73 -14.10 10.08 13.19
C GLN A 73 -12.76 10.82 13.31
N ILE A 74 -12.44 11.68 12.33
CA ILE A 74 -11.24 12.55 12.39
C ILE A 74 -11.31 13.48 13.60
N ALA A 75 -12.46 14.13 13.84
CA ALA A 75 -12.63 15.04 14.97
C ALA A 75 -12.52 14.32 16.31
N GLU A 76 -13.04 13.09 16.40
CA GLU A 76 -12.92 12.27 17.60
C GLU A 76 -11.48 11.84 17.86
N ALA A 77 -10.75 11.40 16.84
CA ALA A 77 -9.31 11.11 16.92
C ALA A 77 -8.48 12.33 17.32
N GLU A 78 -8.81 13.53 16.79
CA GLU A 78 -8.19 14.78 17.24
C GLU A 78 -8.52 15.08 18.71
N ARG A 79 -9.74 14.80 19.15
CA ARG A 79 -10.21 15.03 20.54
C ARG A 79 -9.54 14.07 21.52
N THR A 80 -9.34 12.81 21.16
CA THR A 80 -8.59 11.83 21.96
C THR A 80 -7.08 12.07 21.91
N GLY A 81 -6.62 12.87 20.94
CA GLY A 81 -5.27 13.38 20.83
C GLY A 81 -4.34 12.41 20.10
N LEU A 82 -4.86 11.64 19.15
CA LEU A 82 -4.04 10.77 18.31
C LEU A 82 -3.08 11.59 17.43
N ASP A 83 -2.03 10.94 16.98
CA ASP A 83 -1.02 11.47 16.06
C ASP A 83 -1.28 11.02 14.62
N PHE A 84 -1.80 9.81 14.43
CA PHE A 84 -2.19 9.27 13.13
C PHE A 84 -3.54 8.55 13.19
N LEU A 85 -4.23 8.51 12.04
CA LEU A 85 -5.51 7.82 11.88
C LEU A 85 -5.64 7.28 10.45
N PRO A 86 -5.80 5.96 10.28
CA PRO A 86 -6.39 5.37 9.10
C PRO A 86 -7.91 5.28 9.21
N LEU A 87 -8.60 5.25 8.07
CA LEU A 87 -9.99 4.85 7.95
C LEU A 87 -10.02 3.57 7.13
N THR A 88 -10.56 2.50 7.67
CA THR A 88 -10.39 1.12 7.20
C THR A 88 -11.73 0.48 6.89
N ASP A 89 -12.61 1.21 6.21
CA ASP A 89 -13.92 0.71 5.81
C ASP A 89 -13.84 -0.62 5.02
N HIS A 90 -14.84 -1.47 5.26
CA HIS A 90 -14.94 -2.79 4.65
C HIS A 90 -14.86 -2.76 3.11
N ARG A 91 -13.77 -3.32 2.58
CA ARG A 91 -13.53 -3.63 1.17
C ARG A 91 -13.73 -2.45 0.23
N THR A 92 -13.48 -1.24 0.72
CA THR A 92 -13.53 -0.01 -0.05
C THR A 92 -12.34 0.90 0.26
N TYR A 93 -11.96 1.69 -0.74
CA TYR A 93 -10.93 2.72 -0.64
C TYR A 93 -11.52 4.12 -0.84
N ASP A 94 -12.84 4.22 -1.02
CA ASP A 94 -13.51 5.45 -1.46
C ASP A 94 -13.58 6.54 -0.37
N GLN A 95 -13.47 6.17 0.90
CA GLN A 95 -13.39 7.09 2.05
C GLN A 95 -12.26 8.10 1.94
N HIS A 96 -11.18 7.75 1.23
CA HIS A 96 -10.08 8.68 0.98
C HIS A 96 -10.45 9.74 -0.05
N TRP A 97 -11.42 9.50 -0.91
CA TRP A 97 -11.84 10.45 -1.94
C TRP A 97 -12.88 11.45 -1.45
N ASP A 98 -13.48 11.22 -0.27
CA ASP A 98 -14.39 12.15 0.37
C ASP A 98 -13.68 13.51 0.64
N PRO A 99 -14.30 14.66 0.29
CA PRO A 99 -13.75 15.98 0.60
C PRO A 99 -13.49 16.24 2.09
N GLN A 100 -14.17 15.52 2.99
CA GLN A 100 -14.02 15.55 4.45
C GLN A 100 -12.76 14.83 4.95
N TRP A 101 -12.10 14.01 4.13
CA TRP A 101 -10.83 13.38 4.47
C TRP A 101 -9.70 14.43 4.53
N ARG A 102 -9.64 15.17 5.63
CA ARG A 102 -8.69 16.25 5.87
C ARG A 102 -8.49 16.49 7.36
N SER A 103 -7.24 16.67 7.74
CA SER A 103 -6.87 17.15 9.07
C SER A 103 -5.63 18.04 8.96
N SER A 104 -5.52 19.02 9.85
CA SER A 104 -4.29 19.82 10.03
C SER A 104 -3.49 19.39 11.26
N LYS A 105 -3.95 18.34 11.96
CA LYS A 105 -3.36 17.84 13.20
C LYS A 105 -2.93 16.39 13.06
N LEU A 106 -3.75 15.53 12.47
CA LEU A 106 -3.48 14.11 12.30
C LEU A 106 -2.67 13.84 11.03
N LEU A 107 -1.76 12.89 11.13
CA LEU A 107 -1.28 12.12 9.98
C LEU A 107 -2.43 11.22 9.51
N LEU A 108 -3.11 11.61 8.43
CA LEU A 108 -4.09 10.73 7.81
C LEU A 108 -3.35 9.68 6.97
N VAL A 109 -3.64 8.41 7.23
CA VAL A 109 -3.03 7.26 6.55
C VAL A 109 -4.12 6.58 5.74
N PRO A 110 -3.92 6.25 4.46
CA PRO A 110 -4.90 5.46 3.75
C PRO A 110 -5.08 4.07 4.40
N GLY A 111 -6.31 3.57 4.51
CA GLY A 111 -6.63 2.30 5.15
C GLY A 111 -7.69 1.50 4.40
N GLU A 112 -7.73 0.18 4.59
CA GLU A 112 -8.81 -0.67 4.08
C GLU A 112 -8.95 -1.88 5.01
N GLU A 113 -10.16 -2.27 5.39
CA GLU A 113 -10.41 -3.62 5.87
C GLU A 113 -10.70 -4.51 4.66
N ALA A 114 -9.65 -5.16 4.17
CA ALA A 114 -9.63 -5.93 2.95
C ALA A 114 -10.16 -7.36 3.18
N ASN A 115 -10.44 -8.02 2.06
CA ASN A 115 -10.96 -9.38 1.92
C ASN A 115 -12.40 -9.60 2.46
N GLY A 116 -13.03 -10.66 1.97
CA GLY A 116 -14.33 -11.12 2.49
C GLY A 116 -14.23 -11.92 3.78
N SER A 117 -13.31 -12.89 3.84
CA SER A 117 -13.00 -13.67 5.05
C SER A 117 -11.71 -14.47 4.81
N PRO A 118 -10.77 -14.52 5.78
CA PRO A 118 -10.72 -13.67 6.97
C PRO A 118 -10.50 -12.21 6.57
N HIS A 119 -10.98 -11.28 7.42
CA HIS A 119 -10.71 -9.87 7.25
C HIS A 119 -9.25 -9.53 7.57
N ALA A 120 -8.74 -8.47 6.96
CA ALA A 120 -7.40 -7.97 7.23
C ALA A 120 -7.34 -6.46 7.07
N ILE A 121 -6.47 -5.81 7.83
CA ILE A 121 -6.25 -4.38 7.70
C ILE A 121 -5.05 -4.10 6.81
N VAL A 122 -5.25 -3.24 5.82
CA VAL A 122 -4.19 -2.73 4.96
C VAL A 122 -3.99 -1.27 5.24
N LEU A 123 -2.75 -0.87 5.56
CA LEU A 123 -2.42 0.54 5.87
C LEU A 123 -1.37 1.08 4.90
N GLY A 124 -1.62 2.27 4.36
CA GLY A 124 -0.71 2.98 3.46
C GLY A 124 -0.70 2.47 2.01
N ALA A 125 -1.66 1.61 1.64
CA ALA A 125 -1.85 1.20 0.25
C ALA A 125 -2.12 2.42 -0.64
N VAL A 126 -1.70 2.30 -1.90
CA VAL A 126 -1.92 3.36 -2.90
C VAL A 126 -3.29 3.25 -3.56
N ASP A 127 -4.00 2.13 -3.30
CA ASP A 127 -5.30 1.77 -3.84
C ASP A 127 -5.84 0.50 -3.15
N THR A 128 -7.05 0.07 -3.50
CA THR A 128 -7.66 -1.18 -3.03
C THR A 128 -6.76 -2.41 -3.23
N VAL A 129 -6.65 -3.26 -2.21
CA VAL A 129 -6.07 -4.60 -2.35
C VAL A 129 -7.10 -5.59 -2.90
N VAL A 130 -6.73 -6.34 -3.92
CA VAL A 130 -7.67 -7.18 -4.66
C VAL A 130 -7.87 -8.54 -3.97
N ASP A 131 -9.11 -8.84 -3.58
CA ASP A 131 -9.52 -10.16 -3.09
C ASP A 131 -10.20 -11.00 -4.18
N GLY A 132 -9.45 -11.96 -4.74
CA GLY A 132 -9.88 -12.83 -5.83
C GLY A 132 -10.58 -14.12 -5.41
N ALA A 133 -11.16 -14.81 -6.39
CA ALA A 133 -11.71 -16.14 -6.17
C ALA A 133 -10.58 -17.18 -6.10
N ASN A 134 -10.66 -18.07 -5.11
CA ASN A 134 -9.79 -19.26 -5.08
C ASN A 134 -10.18 -20.25 -6.19
N PRO A 135 -9.25 -20.70 -7.03
CA PRO A 135 -9.51 -21.79 -7.97
C PRO A 135 -9.87 -23.09 -7.24
N PRO A 136 -10.76 -23.92 -7.79
CA PRO A 136 -11.19 -25.17 -7.16
C PRO A 136 -10.02 -26.04 -6.70
N GLY A 137 -10.07 -26.50 -5.44
CA GLY A 137 -9.02 -27.34 -4.84
C GLY A 137 -7.79 -26.59 -4.32
N SER A 138 -7.74 -25.26 -4.42
CA SER A 138 -6.70 -24.47 -3.74
C SER A 138 -6.91 -24.43 -2.22
N PRO A 139 -5.84 -24.30 -1.42
CA PRO A 139 -5.97 -24.01 0.01
C PRO A 139 -6.76 -22.71 0.26
N ALA A 140 -7.54 -22.68 1.34
CA ALA A 140 -8.43 -21.56 1.66
C ALA A 140 -7.70 -20.21 1.72
N PHE A 141 -6.45 -20.17 2.19
CA PHE A 141 -5.68 -18.94 2.36
C PHE A 141 -4.98 -18.42 1.09
N ARG A 142 -5.10 -19.10 -0.07
CA ARG A 142 -4.36 -18.70 -1.28
C ARG A 142 -4.65 -17.26 -1.70
N HIS A 143 -5.93 -16.87 -1.79
CA HIS A 143 -6.33 -15.50 -2.11
C HIS A 143 -5.74 -14.48 -1.12
N VAL A 144 -5.82 -14.75 0.19
CA VAL A 144 -5.20 -13.90 1.23
C VAL A 144 -3.69 -13.75 1.01
N GLN A 145 -2.99 -14.85 0.68
CA GLN A 145 -1.56 -14.78 0.37
C GLN A 145 -1.26 -13.90 -0.86
N GLN A 146 -2.14 -13.91 -1.87
CA GLN A 146 -2.03 -13.04 -3.04
C GLN A 146 -2.28 -11.57 -2.67
N SER A 147 -3.23 -11.31 -1.76
CA SER A 147 -3.48 -9.99 -1.19
C SER A 147 -2.26 -9.45 -0.41
N VAL A 148 -1.59 -10.28 0.40
CA VAL A 148 -0.34 -9.89 1.09
C VAL A 148 0.74 -9.48 0.09
N TRP A 149 0.94 -10.26 -0.98
CA TRP A 149 1.93 -9.91 -2.00
C TRP A 149 1.57 -8.66 -2.80
N ASP A 150 0.28 -8.39 -3.00
CA ASP A 150 -0.19 -7.17 -3.66
C ASP A 150 -0.01 -5.95 -2.73
N ALA A 151 -0.35 -6.07 -1.44
CA ALA A 151 -0.10 -5.05 -0.43
C ALA A 151 1.39 -4.67 -0.33
N HIS A 152 2.28 -5.67 -0.28
CA HIS A 152 3.74 -5.42 -0.27
C HIS A 152 4.25 -4.81 -1.58
N ALA A 153 3.65 -5.16 -2.71
CA ALA A 153 3.95 -4.50 -3.98
C ALA A 153 3.53 -3.01 -4.01
N GLN A 154 2.67 -2.59 -3.09
CA GLN A 154 2.29 -1.19 -2.86
C GLN A 154 3.11 -0.50 -1.76
N ASP A 155 4.04 -1.22 -1.12
CA ASP A 155 4.71 -0.86 0.14
C ASP A 155 3.74 -0.58 1.31
N ALA A 156 2.58 -1.24 1.30
CA ALA A 156 1.59 -1.16 2.37
C ALA A 156 1.92 -2.14 3.52
N VAL A 157 1.39 -1.82 4.70
CA VAL A 157 1.38 -2.71 5.87
C VAL A 157 0.20 -3.67 5.73
N TRP A 158 0.45 -4.97 5.87
CA TRP A 158 -0.59 -5.98 6.07
C TRP A 158 -0.72 -6.33 7.55
N SER A 159 -1.92 -6.21 8.10
CA SER A 159 -2.26 -6.61 9.46
C SER A 159 -3.36 -7.66 9.48
N THR A 160 -3.18 -8.73 10.25
CA THR A 160 -4.28 -9.65 10.54
C THR A 160 -5.24 -8.97 11.52
N ALA A 161 -6.50 -8.80 11.11
CA ALA A 161 -7.57 -8.28 11.96
C ALA A 161 -8.03 -9.40 12.91
N HIS A 162 -8.34 -9.06 14.17
CA HIS A 162 -8.89 -9.93 15.22
C HIS A 162 -8.84 -11.45 14.88
N PRO A 163 -7.65 -12.09 15.00
CA PRO A 163 -7.35 -13.40 14.40
C PRO A 163 -8.19 -14.57 14.92
N ASP A 164 -8.93 -14.36 15.99
CA ASP A 164 -9.93 -15.27 16.54
C ASP A 164 -11.20 -15.39 15.67
N ASP A 165 -11.31 -14.63 14.58
CA ASP A 165 -12.38 -14.72 13.56
C ASP A 165 -11.89 -15.24 12.19
N GLY A 166 -11.10 -16.32 12.20
CA GLY A 166 -10.80 -17.06 10.97
C GLY A 166 -9.45 -17.77 10.95
N GLU A 167 -8.43 -17.19 11.59
CA GLU A 167 -7.08 -17.72 11.65
C GLU A 167 -6.85 -18.62 12.87
N TYR A 168 -7.59 -18.42 13.96
CA TYR A 168 -7.37 -19.09 15.22
C TYR A 168 -8.68 -19.45 15.92
N THR A 169 -8.67 -20.55 16.66
CA THR A 169 -9.75 -20.88 17.61
C THR A 169 -9.12 -21.30 18.93
N PRO A 170 -9.67 -20.90 20.09
CA PRO A 170 -9.12 -21.30 21.39
C PRO A 170 -9.04 -22.83 21.58
N ASP A 171 -10.05 -23.57 21.11
CA ASP A 171 -10.12 -25.03 21.25
C ASP A 171 -9.28 -25.79 20.22
N GLY A 172 -9.11 -25.23 19.02
CA GLY A 172 -8.51 -25.92 17.87
C GLY A 172 -7.13 -25.44 17.48
N GLY A 173 -6.69 -24.29 17.99
CA GLY A 173 -5.45 -23.63 17.58
C GLY A 173 -5.53 -22.98 16.20
N PRO A 174 -4.40 -22.83 15.49
CA PRO A 174 -4.35 -22.19 14.16
C PRO A 174 -5.11 -22.99 13.10
N THR A 175 -5.90 -22.29 12.28
CA THR A 175 -6.62 -22.85 11.13
C THR A 175 -5.72 -22.86 9.87
N ALA A 176 -6.26 -23.31 8.74
CA ALA A 176 -5.57 -23.19 7.45
C ALA A 176 -5.26 -21.73 7.06
N ASN A 177 -6.04 -20.76 7.54
CA ASN A 177 -5.82 -19.34 7.27
C ASN A 177 -4.59 -18.79 8.01
N ALA A 178 -4.19 -19.39 9.14
CA ALA A 178 -2.96 -19.03 9.83
C ALA A 178 -1.67 -19.33 9.03
N SER A 179 -1.77 -20.07 7.92
CA SER A 179 -0.62 -20.40 7.05
C SER A 179 -0.13 -19.24 6.18
N VAL A 180 -0.84 -18.11 6.15
CA VAL A 180 -0.44 -16.88 5.44
C VAL A 180 0.94 -16.41 5.93
N GLN A 181 1.81 -16.02 5.01
CA GLN A 181 3.15 -15.51 5.28
C GLN A 181 3.31 -14.06 4.81
N GLY A 182 4.13 -13.27 5.53
CA GLY A 182 4.45 -11.88 5.20
C GLY A 182 3.68 -10.81 5.99
N MET A 183 2.75 -11.16 6.89
CA MET A 183 2.09 -10.18 7.77
C MET A 183 3.10 -9.31 8.53
N ASN A 184 2.79 -8.02 8.61
CA ASN A 184 3.63 -7.03 9.29
C ASN A 184 3.23 -6.85 10.75
N THR A 185 1.92 -6.86 11.00
CA THR A 185 1.30 -6.72 12.31
C THR A 185 0.13 -7.69 12.50
N VAL A 186 -0.30 -7.87 13.74
CA VAL A 186 -1.50 -8.63 14.13
C VAL A 186 -2.20 -7.85 15.23
N GLU A 187 -3.52 -7.74 15.15
CA GLU A 187 -4.34 -7.26 16.26
C GLU A 187 -4.28 -8.27 17.40
N VAL A 188 -3.53 -7.92 18.44
CA VAL A 188 -3.49 -8.70 19.70
C VAL A 188 -4.49 -8.15 20.71
N TRP A 189 -5.13 -7.04 20.37
CA TRP A 189 -6.13 -6.39 21.19
C TRP A 189 -7.10 -5.58 20.33
N ASN A 190 -8.16 -6.26 19.88
CA ASN A 190 -9.35 -5.62 19.34
C ASN A 190 -10.39 -5.43 20.47
N VAL A 191 -11.06 -4.28 20.54
CA VAL A 191 -12.07 -4.03 21.59
C VAL A 191 -13.31 -4.92 21.46
N ALA A 192 -13.62 -5.40 20.25
CA ALA A 192 -14.77 -6.24 19.95
C ALA A 192 -14.56 -7.72 20.27
N SER A 193 -13.35 -8.12 20.69
CA SER A 193 -12.94 -9.53 20.84
C SER A 193 -12.27 -9.82 22.19
N ASP A 194 -11.77 -11.04 22.37
CA ASP A 194 -10.96 -11.41 23.54
C ASP A 194 -9.46 -11.22 23.26
N PRO A 195 -8.78 -10.24 23.89
CA PRO A 195 -7.34 -10.06 23.70
C PRO A 195 -6.52 -11.25 24.17
N ASP A 196 -7.03 -12.09 25.09
CA ASP A 196 -6.29 -13.28 25.50
C ASP A 196 -6.25 -14.34 24.38
N ALA A 197 -7.35 -14.62 23.68
CA ALA A 197 -7.31 -15.47 22.49
C ALA A 197 -6.36 -14.95 21.39
N GLN A 198 -6.35 -13.63 21.16
CA GLN A 198 -5.50 -13.00 20.15
C GLN A 198 -4.01 -13.02 20.51
N ILE A 199 -3.67 -12.85 21.79
CA ILE A 199 -2.30 -13.03 22.28
C ILE A 199 -1.86 -14.50 22.14
N ASP A 200 -2.74 -15.48 22.39
CA ASP A 200 -2.40 -16.90 22.20
C ASP A 200 -2.06 -17.22 20.73
N TYR A 201 -2.82 -16.66 19.78
CA TYR A 201 -2.46 -16.72 18.37
C TYR A 201 -1.07 -16.12 18.12
N ALA A 202 -0.82 -14.91 18.62
CA ALA A 202 0.46 -14.22 18.40
C ALA A 202 1.65 -15.02 18.93
N GLU A 203 1.58 -15.50 20.18
CA GLU A 203 2.61 -16.33 20.80
C GLU A 203 2.81 -17.66 20.04
N ASN A 204 1.71 -18.30 19.62
CA ASN A 204 1.76 -19.51 18.80
C ASN A 204 2.54 -19.28 17.50
N ARG A 205 2.21 -18.23 16.75
CA ARG A 205 2.89 -17.92 15.49
C ARG A 205 4.35 -17.51 15.72
N TRP A 206 4.64 -16.73 16.75
CA TRP A 206 6.03 -16.35 17.09
C TRP A 206 6.90 -17.57 17.43
N ASN A 207 6.34 -18.55 18.15
CA ASN A 207 6.98 -19.86 18.40
C ASN A 207 7.24 -20.63 17.11
N ALA A 208 6.35 -20.52 16.11
CA ALA A 208 6.50 -21.10 14.78
C ALA A 208 7.38 -20.27 13.82
N GLY A 209 8.12 -19.28 14.31
CA GLY A 209 9.09 -18.52 13.51
C GLY A 209 8.51 -17.33 12.74
N PHE A 210 7.23 -17.00 12.91
CA PHE A 210 6.62 -15.81 12.32
C PHE A 210 7.10 -14.54 13.01
N ARG A 211 7.27 -13.44 12.26
CA ARG A 211 7.83 -12.17 12.75
C ARG A 211 6.93 -11.00 12.34
N PHE A 212 6.10 -10.57 13.27
CA PHE A 212 5.20 -9.43 13.12
C PHE A 212 5.09 -8.66 14.45
N GLY A 213 4.64 -7.41 14.38
CA GLY A 213 4.31 -6.60 15.56
C GLY A 213 2.90 -6.81 16.08
N ALA A 214 2.67 -6.44 17.32
CA ALA A 214 1.37 -6.40 17.99
C ALA A 214 0.74 -5.01 17.83
N VAL A 215 -0.49 -4.95 17.34
CA VAL A 215 -1.30 -3.72 17.30
C VAL A 215 -2.59 -3.91 18.08
N ALA A 216 -3.22 -2.80 18.41
CA ALA A 216 -4.52 -2.73 19.05
C ALA A 216 -5.43 -1.77 18.30
N ALA A 217 -6.70 -2.08 18.28
CA ALA A 217 -7.66 -1.46 17.38
C ALA A 217 -9.00 -1.26 18.08
N SER A 218 -9.58 -0.06 17.93
CA SER A 218 -10.92 0.22 18.45
C SER A 218 -12.02 -0.41 17.62
N ASP A 219 -11.75 -0.75 16.36
CA ASP A 219 -12.75 -1.29 15.44
C ASP A 219 -14.04 -0.45 15.46
N CYS A 220 -13.84 0.87 15.50
CA CYS A 220 -14.90 1.79 15.87
C CYS A 220 -15.86 2.00 14.70
N HIS A 221 -17.01 1.35 14.79
CA HIS A 221 -18.13 1.53 13.87
C HIS A 221 -19.15 2.57 14.34
N PHE A 222 -19.25 2.82 15.66
CA PHE A 222 -20.38 3.53 16.25
C PHE A 222 -19.94 4.68 17.13
N ARG A 223 -20.37 5.90 16.77
CA ARG A 223 -20.18 7.08 17.62
C ARG A 223 -20.83 6.94 19.00
N GLU A 224 -21.91 6.15 19.08
CA GLU A 224 -22.62 5.85 20.31
C GLU A 224 -21.73 5.13 21.34
N LEU A 225 -20.68 4.45 20.88
CA LEU A 225 -19.76 3.68 21.71
C LEU A 225 -18.44 4.42 22.00
N TRP A 226 -18.24 5.65 21.55
CA TRP A 226 -16.98 6.39 21.75
C TRP A 226 -16.51 6.51 23.22
N GLY A 227 -17.43 6.40 24.18
CA GLY A 227 -17.11 6.37 25.60
C GLY A 227 -16.29 5.15 26.04
N THR A 228 -16.31 4.06 25.27
CA THR A 228 -15.68 2.77 25.61
C THR A 228 -14.92 2.12 24.45
N ALA A 229 -15.21 2.49 23.20
CA ALA A 229 -14.68 1.90 21.96
C ALA A 229 -14.58 2.96 20.83
N GLY A 230 -14.09 4.16 21.16
CA GLY A 230 -13.82 5.20 20.16
C GLY A 230 -12.41 5.13 19.59
N PRO A 231 -12.10 5.88 18.51
CA PRO A 231 -10.76 5.95 17.93
C PRO A 231 -9.65 6.09 18.97
N GLY A 232 -8.75 5.11 18.99
CA GLY A 232 -7.64 4.99 19.94
C GLY A 232 -8.01 4.37 21.28
N GLN A 233 -9.11 3.63 21.38
CA GLN A 233 -9.49 2.86 22.57
C GLN A 233 -9.83 1.41 22.17
N PRO A 234 -8.84 0.49 22.20
CA PRO A 234 -7.45 0.66 22.64
C PRO A 234 -6.54 1.45 21.68
N THR A 235 -5.39 1.93 22.19
CA THR A 235 -4.41 2.72 21.44
C THR A 235 -3.27 1.85 20.93
N THR A 236 -2.93 1.97 19.66
CA THR A 236 -1.64 1.54 19.12
C THR A 236 -0.64 2.68 19.20
N TRP A 237 0.55 2.40 19.73
CA TRP A 237 1.69 3.30 19.68
C TRP A 237 2.71 2.76 18.69
N VAL A 238 3.18 3.61 17.78
CA VAL A 238 4.18 3.28 16.77
C VAL A 238 5.44 4.08 17.04
N PHE A 239 6.58 3.42 17.15
CA PHE A 239 7.87 4.11 17.20
C PHE A 239 8.29 4.48 15.78
N ALA A 240 8.27 5.77 15.48
CA ALA A 240 8.61 6.32 14.17
C ALA A 240 9.90 7.14 14.26
N ALA A 241 10.77 7.03 13.25
CA ALA A 241 12.00 7.82 13.18
C ALA A 241 11.70 9.33 13.05
N GLU A 242 10.63 9.66 12.33
CA GLU A 242 10.09 11.01 12.16
C GLU A 242 8.56 10.93 12.14
N ARG A 243 7.89 12.01 12.57
CA ARG A 243 6.44 12.17 12.44
C ARG A 243 6.04 12.43 10.98
N SER A 244 5.95 11.36 10.20
CA SER A 244 5.46 11.33 8.82
C SER A 244 4.64 10.07 8.56
N VAL A 245 3.84 10.06 7.47
CA VAL A 245 3.04 8.86 7.12
C VAL A 245 4.00 7.70 6.84
N ARG A 246 5.09 7.96 6.11
CA ARG A 246 6.15 6.98 5.87
C ARG A 246 6.75 6.47 7.19
N GLY A 247 7.08 7.37 8.13
CA GLY A 247 7.63 6.98 9.43
C GLY A 247 6.72 6.06 10.24
N VAL A 248 5.40 6.30 10.21
CA VAL A 248 4.39 5.41 10.83
C VAL A 248 4.37 4.05 10.13
N LEU A 249 4.32 4.01 8.79
CA LEU A 249 4.33 2.76 8.03
C LEU A 249 5.62 1.97 8.22
N ASP A 250 6.77 2.62 8.33
CA ASP A 250 8.07 1.99 8.61
C ASP A 250 8.07 1.34 10.00
N GLY A 251 7.57 2.04 11.02
CA GLY A 251 7.42 1.53 12.37
C GLY A 251 6.49 0.31 12.43
N LEU A 252 5.34 0.36 11.75
CA LEU A 252 4.41 -0.76 11.64
C LEU A 252 5.02 -1.95 10.88
N ARG A 253 5.69 -1.74 9.75
CA ARG A 253 6.38 -2.80 8.99
C ARG A 253 7.50 -3.48 9.79
N GLY A 254 8.18 -2.73 10.66
CA GLY A 254 9.13 -3.24 11.64
C GLY A 254 8.49 -3.89 12.87
N GLY A 255 7.18 -3.72 13.06
CA GLY A 255 6.46 -4.16 14.26
C GLY A 255 6.85 -3.40 15.52
N ARG A 256 7.43 -2.21 15.38
CA ARG A 256 7.93 -1.36 16.48
C ARG A 256 6.78 -0.68 17.20
N THR A 257 5.99 -1.50 17.88
CA THR A 257 4.70 -1.12 18.43
C THR A 257 4.53 -1.54 19.89
N THR A 258 3.71 -0.78 20.60
CA THR A 258 3.14 -1.17 21.89
C THR A 258 1.69 -0.72 21.94
N VAL A 259 0.88 -1.41 22.73
CA VAL A 259 -0.55 -1.17 22.85
C VAL A 259 -0.90 -0.75 24.26
N SER A 260 -1.92 0.09 24.40
CA SER A 260 -2.43 0.55 25.69
C SER A 260 -3.94 0.55 25.66
N TYR A 261 -4.58 0.33 26.82
CA TYR A 261 -6.05 0.38 26.96
C TYR A 261 -6.66 1.67 26.40
N ARG A 262 -5.91 2.77 26.50
CA ARG A 262 -6.21 4.08 25.94
C ARG A 262 -4.95 4.94 25.99
N ARG A 263 -4.96 6.09 25.32
CA ARG A 263 -3.79 6.98 25.22
C ARG A 263 -3.22 7.44 26.56
N ASN A 264 -4.08 7.64 27.56
CA ASN A 264 -3.69 8.06 28.90
C ASN A 264 -3.59 6.88 29.90
N GLY A 265 -3.69 5.64 29.43
CA GLY A 265 -3.54 4.44 30.26
C GLY A 265 -2.07 4.05 30.48
N PRO A 266 -1.83 2.92 31.17
CA PRO A 266 -0.48 2.38 31.30
C PRO A 266 0.20 2.25 29.94
N PHE A 267 1.46 2.67 29.86
CA PHE A 267 2.29 2.58 28.67
C PHE A 267 3.54 1.75 29.02
N VAL A 268 3.90 0.79 28.18
CA VAL A 268 5.00 -0.14 28.45
C VAL A 268 5.91 -0.21 27.24
N THR A 269 7.23 -0.21 27.47
CA THR A 269 8.22 -0.49 26.43
C THR A 269 9.08 -1.65 26.85
N ILE A 270 9.56 -2.41 25.87
CA ILE A 270 10.59 -3.43 26.03
C ILE A 270 11.72 -3.12 25.04
N GLU A 271 12.94 -3.15 25.54
CA GLU A 271 14.15 -2.88 24.77
C GLU A 271 15.22 -3.91 25.16
N ALA A 272 16.17 -4.20 24.27
CA ALA A 272 17.24 -5.17 24.54
C ALA A 272 18.63 -4.62 24.25
N ASP A 273 19.53 -4.86 25.20
CA ASP A 273 20.99 -4.77 25.10
C ASP A 273 21.51 -6.20 24.95
N LEU A 274 21.79 -6.65 23.73
CA LEU A 274 22.20 -8.04 23.48
C LEU A 274 23.72 -8.24 23.46
N ASP A 275 24.49 -7.16 23.37
CA ASP A 275 25.96 -7.18 23.35
C ASP A 275 26.60 -6.81 24.70
N GLY A 276 25.78 -6.36 25.66
CA GLY A 276 26.12 -6.09 27.04
C GLY A 276 26.93 -4.80 27.24
N ASP A 277 26.87 -3.85 26.31
CA ASP A 277 27.61 -2.59 26.37
C ASP A 277 26.89 -1.48 27.16
N GLY A 278 25.64 -1.72 27.57
CA GLY A 278 24.79 -0.80 28.32
C GLY A 278 23.92 0.13 27.46
N LYS A 279 23.96 -0.01 26.13
CA LYS A 279 23.01 0.62 25.21
C LYS A 279 21.98 -0.42 24.77
N TYR A 280 20.76 0.06 24.51
CA TYR A 280 19.63 -0.79 24.14
C TYR A 280 19.28 -0.49 22.68
N GLU A 281 19.80 -1.31 21.76
CA GLU A 281 19.67 -1.10 20.31
C GLU A 281 18.37 -1.63 19.74
N ALA A 282 17.77 -2.64 20.38
CA ALA A 282 16.55 -3.28 19.87
C ALA A 282 15.32 -2.87 20.67
N LEU A 283 14.21 -2.65 19.98
CA LEU A 283 12.89 -2.39 20.55
C LEU A 283 11.97 -3.61 20.36
N GLY A 284 10.87 -3.67 21.11
CA GLY A 284 9.77 -4.58 20.80
C GLY A 284 9.36 -4.45 19.34
N GLY A 285 9.36 -5.56 18.59
CA GLY A 285 9.18 -5.62 17.14
C GLY A 285 10.41 -6.10 16.38
N ASP A 286 11.60 -5.69 16.83
CA ASP A 286 12.86 -5.95 16.15
C ASP A 286 13.26 -7.43 16.24
N GLU A 287 13.85 -7.94 15.16
CA GLU A 287 14.52 -9.23 15.13
C GLU A 287 16.04 -9.04 15.05
N VAL A 288 16.73 -9.53 16.08
CA VAL A 288 18.18 -9.44 16.20
C VAL A 288 18.81 -10.81 15.99
N VAL A 289 19.80 -10.85 15.10
CA VAL A 289 20.69 -12.02 14.95
C VAL A 289 21.98 -11.76 15.72
N LEU A 290 22.30 -12.64 16.66
CA LEU A 290 23.45 -12.46 17.55
C LEU A 290 24.77 -12.56 16.81
N LYS A 291 25.65 -11.60 17.07
CA LYS A 291 27.01 -11.62 16.55
C LYS A 291 27.76 -12.84 17.12
N HIS A 292 28.29 -13.68 16.24
CA HIS A 292 28.95 -14.96 16.59
C HIS A 292 28.05 -16.00 17.29
N GLY A 293 26.73 -15.82 17.25
CA GLY A 293 25.76 -16.76 17.82
C GLY A 293 25.83 -16.97 19.32
N ARG A 294 26.29 -15.95 20.06
CA ARG A 294 26.35 -15.99 21.53
C ARG A 294 25.84 -14.69 22.12
N LEU A 295 25.03 -14.81 23.16
CA LEU A 295 24.66 -13.68 24.01
C LEU A 295 25.87 -13.21 24.81
N ALA A 296 25.98 -11.89 24.99
CA ALA A 296 26.93 -11.35 25.94
C ALA A 296 26.54 -11.73 27.38
N LYS A 297 27.53 -11.88 28.26
CA LYS A 297 27.29 -12.20 29.68
C LYS A 297 26.45 -11.16 30.42
N LYS A 298 26.41 -9.93 29.89
CA LYS A 298 25.65 -8.79 30.44
C LYS A 298 24.42 -8.45 29.60
N ALA A 299 24.05 -9.30 28.65
CA ALA A 299 22.86 -9.08 27.85
C ALA A 299 21.63 -8.94 28.75
N SER A 300 20.84 -7.90 28.53
CA SER A 300 19.71 -7.55 29.39
C SER A 300 18.55 -6.96 28.59
N LEU A 301 17.33 -7.15 29.07
CA LEU A 301 16.19 -6.37 28.62
C LEU A 301 15.93 -5.24 29.61
N ARG A 302 15.42 -4.13 29.08
CA ARG A 302 14.89 -3.01 29.83
C ARG A 302 13.39 -2.93 29.56
N VAL A 303 12.61 -3.15 30.61
CA VAL A 303 11.16 -2.94 30.59
C VAL A 303 10.87 -1.66 31.34
N ARG A 304 10.34 -0.65 30.65
CA ARG A 304 9.89 0.60 31.28
C ARG A 304 8.38 0.65 31.24
N VAL A 305 7.78 1.04 32.36
CA VAL A 305 6.34 1.26 32.46
C VAL A 305 6.06 2.67 32.92
N GLN A 306 5.01 3.27 32.36
CA GLN A 306 4.52 4.59 32.71
C GLN A 306 3.03 4.51 33.03
N ARG A 307 2.55 5.34 33.96
CA ARG A 307 1.15 5.41 34.43
C ARG A 307 0.63 4.05 34.91
N ALA A 308 1.49 3.30 35.60
CA ALA A 308 1.25 1.90 35.97
C ALA A 308 1.29 1.64 37.48
N ALA A 309 1.26 2.66 38.34
CA ALA A 309 1.35 2.47 39.79
C ALA A 309 0.29 1.46 40.30
N GLY A 310 0.75 0.45 41.04
CA GLY A 310 -0.07 -0.65 41.56
C GLY A 310 -0.39 -1.76 40.54
N ALA A 311 -0.08 -1.58 39.25
CA ALA A 311 -0.29 -2.61 38.24
C ALA A 311 0.79 -3.70 38.30
N ARG A 312 0.43 -4.89 37.83
CA ARG A 312 1.35 -6.00 37.63
C ARG A 312 2.01 -5.89 36.27
N VAL A 313 3.34 -6.00 36.24
CA VAL A 313 4.14 -6.02 35.01
C VAL A 313 4.68 -7.42 34.84
N LEU A 314 4.27 -8.10 33.77
CA LEU A 314 4.64 -9.48 33.47
C LEU A 314 5.52 -9.50 32.24
N VAL A 315 6.64 -10.23 32.32
CA VAL A 315 7.52 -10.44 31.17
C VAL A 315 7.46 -11.92 30.81
N TYR A 316 7.17 -12.19 29.54
CA TYR A 316 7.10 -13.54 28.99
C TYR A 316 8.23 -13.75 28.00
N ALA A 317 8.68 -15.00 27.92
CA ALA A 317 9.56 -15.48 26.87
C ALA A 317 8.91 -16.68 26.18
N ALA A 318 9.40 -17.06 25.00
CA ALA A 318 8.97 -18.30 24.33
C ALA A 318 8.98 -19.50 25.32
N PRO A 319 7.91 -20.32 25.42
CA PRO A 319 6.77 -20.41 24.51
C PRO A 319 5.57 -19.49 24.85
N GLY A 320 5.71 -18.55 25.80
CA GLY A 320 4.69 -17.56 26.14
C GLY A 320 3.93 -17.88 27.43
N ARG A 321 2.68 -17.41 27.52
CA ARG A 321 1.86 -17.49 28.74
C ARG A 321 1.62 -18.91 29.23
N SER A 322 1.62 -19.88 28.31
CA SER A 322 1.53 -21.31 28.63
C SER A 322 2.64 -21.82 29.55
N ALA A 323 3.81 -21.17 29.58
CA ALA A 323 4.92 -21.49 30.48
C ALA A 323 4.99 -20.59 31.73
N GLY A 324 4.10 -19.59 31.84
CA GLY A 324 4.14 -18.57 32.88
C GLY A 324 5.18 -17.47 32.61
N PRO A 325 5.11 -16.36 33.36
CA PRO A 325 6.03 -15.24 33.18
C PRO A 325 7.44 -15.58 33.67
N VAL A 326 8.47 -15.16 32.92
CA VAL A 326 9.88 -15.25 33.35
C VAL A 326 10.23 -14.23 34.42
N ALA A 327 9.44 -13.15 34.52
CA ALA A 327 9.51 -12.19 35.62
C ALA A 327 8.15 -11.54 35.88
N THR A 328 7.89 -11.20 37.14
CA THR A 328 6.70 -10.45 37.56
C THR A 328 7.11 -9.37 38.53
N TYR A 329 6.63 -8.15 38.28
CA TYR A 329 6.83 -6.99 39.13
C TYR A 329 5.47 -6.36 39.50
N THR A 330 5.47 -5.56 40.57
CA THR A 330 4.37 -4.65 40.89
C THR A 330 4.96 -3.24 40.87
N ALA A 331 4.42 -2.37 40.02
CA ALA A 331 4.93 -1.02 39.91
C ALA A 331 4.60 -0.21 41.18
N GLY A 332 5.64 0.30 41.84
CA GLY A 332 5.52 1.10 43.05
C GLY A 332 5.20 2.58 42.79
N SER A 333 5.42 3.04 41.56
CA SER A 333 5.25 4.42 41.10
C SER A 333 4.83 4.47 39.63
N ASP A 334 4.54 5.68 39.15
CA ASP A 334 4.02 5.90 37.81
C ASP A 334 5.08 5.83 36.70
N ASP A 335 6.38 5.81 36.97
CA ASP A 335 7.42 5.63 35.96
C ASP A 335 8.53 4.75 36.54
N GLU A 336 8.58 3.49 36.12
CA GLU A 336 9.53 2.50 36.64
C GLU A 336 10.23 1.76 35.52
N THR A 337 11.45 1.32 35.81
CA THR A 337 12.28 0.54 34.89
C THR A 337 12.77 -0.72 35.59
N TYR A 338 12.59 -1.86 34.93
CA TYR A 338 13.09 -3.16 35.38
C TYR A 338 14.13 -3.68 34.40
N LEU A 339 15.22 -4.21 34.95
CA LEU A 339 16.27 -4.88 34.18
C LEU A 339 16.24 -6.36 34.49
N LEU A 340 16.32 -7.18 33.44
CA LEU A 340 16.34 -8.62 33.58
C LEU A 340 17.30 -9.24 32.55
N PRO A 341 18.00 -10.32 32.91
CA PRO A 341 18.96 -10.97 32.02
C PRO A 341 18.25 -11.61 30.83
N VAL A 342 18.90 -11.61 29.68
CA VAL A 342 18.45 -12.36 28.50
C VAL A 342 19.02 -13.77 28.54
N ALA A 343 18.15 -14.76 28.39
CA ALA A 343 18.52 -16.14 28.11
C ALA A 343 18.17 -16.50 26.66
N LEU A 344 18.90 -17.45 26.09
CA LEU A 344 18.59 -18.03 24.79
C LEU A 344 18.70 -19.55 24.92
N GLU A 345 17.55 -20.21 24.93
CA GLU A 345 17.43 -21.66 24.86
C GLU A 345 17.07 -22.04 23.42
N GLY A 346 17.96 -22.75 22.73
CA GLY A 346 17.78 -23.11 21.31
C GLY A 346 18.23 -22.04 20.32
N GLU A 347 17.71 -22.11 19.09
CA GLU A 347 18.13 -21.22 17.99
C GLU A 347 17.39 -19.88 17.97
N HIS A 348 16.15 -19.84 18.46
CA HIS A 348 15.30 -18.66 18.47
C HIS A 348 14.58 -18.54 19.80
N THR A 349 14.43 -17.32 20.29
CA THR A 349 13.53 -16.98 21.39
C THR A 349 12.93 -15.60 21.13
N TRP A 350 11.96 -15.21 21.95
CA TRP A 350 11.37 -13.89 21.92
C TRP A 350 10.97 -13.47 23.33
N TYR A 351 10.90 -12.16 23.59
CA TYR A 351 10.48 -11.58 24.86
C TYR A 351 9.45 -10.49 24.65
N ARG A 352 8.39 -10.46 25.46
CA ARG A 352 7.40 -9.38 25.48
C ARG A 352 7.02 -9.02 26.91
N ALA A 353 6.47 -7.82 27.10
CA ALA A 353 5.91 -7.40 28.36
C ALA A 353 4.41 -7.12 28.23
N GLU A 354 3.67 -7.33 29.31
CA GLU A 354 2.29 -6.86 29.45
C GLU A 354 2.04 -6.30 30.86
N VAL A 355 1.07 -5.40 30.95
CA VAL A 355 0.62 -4.77 32.18
C VAL A 355 -0.82 -5.19 32.44
N ARG A 356 -1.08 -5.73 33.63
CA ARG A 356 -2.41 -6.19 34.08
C ARG A 356 -2.80 -5.45 35.35
N ALA A 357 -4.06 -4.98 35.43
CA ALA A 357 -4.61 -4.34 36.61
C ALA A 357 -6.14 -4.38 36.64
N PRO A 358 -6.79 -4.24 37.81
CA PRO A 358 -8.24 -4.15 37.91
C PRO A 358 -8.85 -3.04 37.06
N GLY A 359 -10.12 -3.17 36.69
CA GLY A 359 -10.93 -2.14 36.03
C GLY A 359 -11.84 -2.72 34.93
N ALA A 360 -12.24 -1.90 33.97
CA ALA A 360 -13.12 -2.32 32.87
C ALA A 360 -12.53 -3.48 32.06
N ALA A 361 -13.41 -4.34 31.54
CA ALA A 361 -13.08 -5.44 30.65
C ALA A 361 -12.21 -4.95 29.49
N SER A 362 -11.19 -5.74 29.12
CA SER A 362 -10.27 -5.36 28.05
C SER A 362 -10.87 -5.53 26.65
N GLY A 363 -11.93 -6.31 26.48
CA GLY A 363 -12.67 -6.44 25.22
C GLY A 363 -14.07 -6.98 25.45
N ALA A 364 -14.90 -6.99 24.40
CA ALA A 364 -16.31 -7.40 24.50
C ALA A 364 -16.49 -8.88 24.87
N ASP A 365 -15.58 -9.74 24.38
CA ASP A 365 -15.58 -11.18 24.67
C ASP A 365 -14.63 -11.58 25.82
N ALA A 366 -13.93 -10.61 26.40
CA ALA A 366 -13.07 -10.86 27.55
C ALA A 366 -13.89 -11.22 28.80
N ASP A 367 -13.38 -12.13 29.63
CA ASP A 367 -14.02 -12.47 30.91
C ASP A 367 -14.08 -11.22 31.82
N PRO A 368 -15.29 -10.70 32.12
CA PRO A 368 -15.45 -9.49 32.91
C PRO A 368 -15.12 -9.70 34.39
N ASP A 369 -15.08 -10.94 34.86
CA ASP A 369 -14.79 -11.30 36.25
C ASP A 369 -13.29 -11.50 36.51
N LEU A 370 -12.44 -11.37 35.48
CA LEU A 370 -10.99 -11.43 35.67
C LEU A 370 -10.53 -10.31 36.62
N PRO A 371 -9.81 -10.65 37.71
CA PRO A 371 -9.40 -9.68 38.71
C PRO A 371 -8.44 -8.62 38.15
N ASP A 372 -7.59 -9.00 37.19
CA ASP A 372 -6.66 -8.11 36.50
C ASP A 372 -6.87 -8.20 34.98
N GLN A 373 -7.42 -7.14 34.40
CA GLN A 373 -7.64 -7.00 32.96
C GLN A 373 -6.36 -6.54 32.25
N LEU A 374 -6.25 -6.76 30.94
CA LEU A 374 -5.14 -6.24 30.15
C LEU A 374 -5.18 -4.70 30.13
N ARG A 375 -4.02 -4.06 30.30
CA ARG A 375 -3.88 -2.59 30.31
C ARG A 375 -2.87 -2.07 29.32
N ALA A 376 -1.82 -2.84 29.04
CA ALA A 376 -0.85 -2.53 28.01
C ALA A 376 -0.09 -3.81 27.62
N ALA A 377 0.46 -3.87 26.41
CA ALA A 377 1.34 -4.94 25.97
C ALA A 377 2.34 -4.44 24.93
N THR A 378 3.46 -5.12 24.78
CA THR A 378 4.47 -4.81 23.76
C THR A 378 4.43 -5.83 22.63
N SER A 379 4.86 -5.40 21.44
CA SER A 379 5.48 -6.34 20.50
C SER A 379 6.65 -7.07 21.14
N ALA A 380 6.96 -8.26 20.62
CA ALA A 380 8.09 -9.04 21.13
C ALA A 380 9.43 -8.54 20.55
N VAL A 381 10.49 -8.56 21.35
CA VAL A 381 11.87 -8.53 20.84
C VAL A 381 12.23 -9.96 20.44
N PHE A 382 12.63 -10.18 19.19
CA PHE A 382 13.03 -11.51 18.71
C PHE A 382 14.55 -11.65 18.72
N VAL A 383 15.05 -12.75 19.27
CA VAL A 383 16.48 -13.03 19.36
C VAL A 383 16.78 -14.35 18.67
N SER A 384 17.72 -14.32 17.72
CA SER A 384 18.14 -15.49 16.96
C SER A 384 19.64 -15.72 17.10
N ALA A 385 20.05 -16.99 17.26
CA ALA A 385 21.45 -17.36 17.43
C ALA A 385 22.25 -17.09 16.14
N GLN A 386 21.88 -17.74 15.03
CA GLN A 386 22.75 -17.79 13.85
C GLN A 386 22.12 -17.16 12.60
N ALA A 387 20.84 -17.39 12.39
CA ALA A 387 20.10 -16.93 11.23
C ALA A 387 18.74 -16.37 11.67
N PRO A 388 18.12 -15.47 10.90
CA PRO A 388 16.74 -15.06 11.14
C PRO A 388 15.79 -16.25 11.10
N ALA A 389 14.67 -16.17 11.81
CA ALA A 389 13.70 -17.24 11.79
C ALA A 389 12.97 -17.35 10.45
N VAL A 390 12.69 -18.60 10.08
CA VAL A 390 11.87 -18.98 8.93
C VAL A 390 10.50 -19.41 9.45
N PRO A 391 9.39 -18.86 8.92
CA PRO A 391 8.07 -19.25 9.38
C PRO A 391 7.77 -20.70 8.99
N ALA A 392 7.21 -21.46 9.93
CA ALA A 392 6.79 -22.84 9.75
C ALA A 392 5.25 -22.93 9.75
N PRO A 393 4.57 -22.65 8.62
CA PRO A 393 3.11 -22.74 8.52
C PRO A 393 2.63 -24.20 8.50
N GLU A 394 1.35 -24.38 8.80
CA GLU A 394 0.63 -25.65 8.68
C GLU A 394 0.57 -26.13 7.23
N ILE A 395 0.41 -25.20 6.29
CA ILE A 395 0.40 -25.43 4.85
C ILE A 395 1.48 -24.56 4.20
N ALA A 396 2.47 -25.20 3.59
CA ALA A 396 3.54 -24.50 2.91
C ALA A 396 3.08 -23.79 1.62
N LEU A 397 3.71 -22.67 1.30
CA LEU A 397 3.57 -22.01 0.01
C LEU A 397 4.13 -22.88 -1.12
N PRO A 398 3.56 -22.79 -2.34
CA PRO A 398 4.15 -23.43 -3.50
C PRO A 398 5.56 -22.86 -3.75
N PRO A 399 6.52 -23.71 -4.18
CA PRO A 399 7.86 -23.24 -4.51
C PRO A 399 7.83 -22.14 -5.57
N ALA A 400 8.58 -21.06 -5.33
CA ALA A 400 8.74 -19.98 -6.30
C ALA A 400 9.38 -20.52 -7.59
N GLN A 401 8.86 -20.10 -8.74
CA GLN A 401 9.48 -20.43 -10.02
C GLN A 401 10.82 -19.70 -10.18
N ARG A 402 11.87 -20.43 -10.57
CA ARG A 402 13.24 -19.91 -10.73
C ARG A 402 13.75 -19.92 -12.17
N GLY A 403 12.87 -20.19 -13.14
CA GLY A 403 13.23 -20.13 -14.56
C GLY A 403 13.74 -18.74 -14.94
N GLY A 404 14.74 -18.67 -15.82
CA GLY A 404 15.29 -17.39 -16.25
C GLY A 404 14.30 -16.64 -17.15
N ASP A 405 14.09 -15.36 -16.87
CA ASP A 405 13.58 -14.40 -17.83
C ASP A 405 14.75 -13.57 -18.40
N ARG A 406 14.50 -12.73 -19.41
CA ARG A 406 15.54 -11.85 -20.00
C ARG A 406 15.60 -10.49 -19.31
N ALA A 407 15.09 -10.38 -18.09
CA ALA A 407 15.03 -9.11 -17.39
C ALA A 407 16.39 -8.78 -16.75
N SER A 408 16.67 -7.49 -16.64
CA SER A 408 17.86 -6.96 -15.99
C SER A 408 17.46 -5.83 -15.04
N LEU A 409 18.20 -5.68 -13.94
CA LEU A 409 17.95 -4.63 -12.96
C LEU A 409 18.08 -3.25 -13.63
N ALA A 410 17.02 -2.47 -13.55
CA ALA A 410 17.00 -1.07 -13.99
C ALA A 410 17.31 -0.14 -12.81
N VAL A 411 16.51 -0.17 -11.75
CA VAL A 411 16.63 0.73 -10.59
C VAL A 411 16.33 -0.04 -9.31
N GLY A 412 17.03 0.30 -8.22
CA GLY A 412 16.79 -0.26 -6.89
C GLY A 412 17.92 -1.14 -6.39
N GLY A 413 17.71 -1.73 -5.22
CA GLY A 413 18.65 -2.62 -4.57
C GLY A 413 17.99 -3.40 -3.43
N ALA A 414 18.58 -4.53 -3.06
CA ALA A 414 18.10 -5.37 -1.98
C ALA A 414 17.98 -4.61 -0.63
N GLY A 415 16.96 -5.00 0.14
CA GLY A 415 16.66 -4.45 1.46
C GLY A 415 15.98 -3.08 1.43
N ARG A 416 15.47 -2.65 0.27
CA ARG A 416 14.80 -1.37 0.05
C ARG A 416 13.61 -1.53 -0.91
N PHE A 417 12.57 -0.71 -0.74
CA PHE A 417 11.49 -0.60 -1.72
C PHE A 417 11.86 0.37 -2.84
N THR A 418 11.81 -0.13 -4.08
CA THR A 418 11.86 0.65 -5.32
C THR A 418 10.75 0.15 -6.24
N GLY A 419 9.83 1.02 -6.63
CA GLY A 419 8.63 0.59 -7.36
C GLY A 419 7.94 1.70 -8.14
N PHE A 420 6.72 1.40 -8.58
CA PHE A 420 5.88 2.29 -9.40
C PHE A 420 6.62 2.90 -10.61
N PRO A 421 7.26 2.07 -11.46
CA PRO A 421 8.09 2.60 -12.54
C PRO A 421 7.25 3.10 -13.72
N ASP A 422 7.85 4.03 -14.47
CA ASP A 422 7.42 4.37 -15.82
C ASP A 422 8.63 4.41 -16.77
N VAL A 423 8.39 4.22 -18.07
CA VAL A 423 9.47 4.07 -19.06
C VAL A 423 9.17 4.85 -20.34
N ALA A 424 10.22 5.45 -20.91
CA ALA A 424 10.20 6.02 -22.25
C ALA A 424 11.49 5.64 -23.00
N VAL A 425 11.37 5.36 -24.29
CA VAL A 425 12.46 4.89 -25.13
C VAL A 425 12.64 5.84 -26.31
N ASP A 426 13.84 6.39 -26.45
CA ASP A 426 14.24 7.19 -27.61
C ASP A 426 15.54 6.64 -28.21
N GLY A 427 15.46 6.20 -29.47
CA GLY A 427 16.52 5.45 -30.13
C GLY A 427 16.94 4.21 -29.34
N ASP A 428 18.21 4.16 -28.94
CA ASP A 428 18.80 3.09 -28.12
C ASP A 428 18.76 3.37 -26.61
N THR A 429 18.25 4.54 -26.19
CA THR A 429 18.23 4.93 -24.78
C THR A 429 16.91 4.55 -24.15
N THR A 430 16.98 3.86 -23.02
CA THR A 430 15.84 3.61 -22.14
C THR A 430 15.91 4.55 -20.94
N HIS A 431 14.86 5.34 -20.76
CA HIS A 431 14.67 6.27 -19.66
C HIS A 431 13.66 5.65 -18.69
N VAL A 432 14.04 5.51 -17.42
CA VAL A 432 13.19 4.92 -16.38
C VAL A 432 13.03 5.92 -15.25
N VAL A 433 11.81 6.09 -14.75
CA VAL A 433 11.54 6.79 -13.49
C VAL A 433 10.94 5.81 -12.51
N ALA A 434 11.18 6.00 -11.21
CA ALA A 434 10.66 5.15 -10.15
C ALA A 434 10.59 5.89 -8.81
N GLU A 435 9.78 5.37 -7.89
CA GLU A 435 9.82 5.74 -6.48
C GLU A 435 10.87 4.90 -5.74
N VAL A 436 11.51 5.51 -4.75
CA VAL A 436 12.46 4.84 -3.88
C VAL A 436 12.19 5.25 -2.44
N HIS A 437 11.99 4.28 -1.55
CA HIS A 437 11.61 4.54 -0.15
C HIS A 437 12.80 4.29 0.76
N ASP A 438 13.21 5.31 1.49
CA ASP A 438 14.14 5.25 2.63
C ASP A 438 13.34 5.46 3.93
N ASP A 439 14.00 5.31 5.08
CA ASP A 439 13.41 5.62 6.39
C ASP A 439 12.78 7.02 6.39
N ALA A 440 11.47 7.06 6.66
CA ALA A 440 10.63 8.27 6.69
C ALA A 440 10.63 9.11 5.39
N ARG A 441 11.16 8.60 4.28
CA ARG A 441 11.35 9.34 3.02
C ARG A 441 10.94 8.55 1.80
N THR A 442 10.13 9.15 0.95
CA THR A 442 9.93 8.72 -0.44
C THR A 442 10.53 9.73 -1.42
N SER A 443 11.29 9.24 -2.39
CA SER A 443 11.95 10.05 -3.41
C SER A 443 11.64 9.55 -4.82
N VAL A 444 11.55 10.47 -5.76
CA VAL A 444 11.44 10.15 -7.20
C VAL A 444 12.81 10.20 -7.83
N VAL A 445 13.19 9.11 -8.51
CA VAL A 445 14.46 9.01 -9.24
C VAL A 445 14.23 8.82 -10.73
N TYR A 446 15.19 9.32 -11.52
CA TYR A 446 15.33 9.08 -12.94
C TYR A 446 16.60 8.29 -13.22
N ARG A 447 16.54 7.37 -14.18
CA ARG A 447 17.69 6.66 -14.72
C ARG A 447 17.72 6.73 -16.24
N GLY A 448 18.86 7.13 -16.79
CA GLY A 448 19.15 7.10 -18.22
C GLY A 448 20.66 7.25 -18.46
N HIS A 449 21.14 6.79 -19.62
CA HIS A 449 22.57 6.77 -19.97
C HIS A 449 23.47 6.14 -18.87
N GLY A 450 22.96 5.13 -18.16
CA GLY A 450 23.67 4.46 -17.07
C GLY A 450 23.81 5.26 -15.77
N ARG A 451 23.18 6.43 -15.65
CA ARG A 451 23.21 7.30 -14.47
C ARG A 451 21.85 7.37 -13.80
N THR A 452 21.84 7.49 -12.47
CA THR A 452 20.63 7.72 -11.67
C THR A 452 20.68 9.10 -11.02
N VAL A 453 19.57 9.83 -11.02
CA VAL A 453 19.42 11.19 -10.47
C VAL A 453 18.15 11.26 -9.63
N THR A 454 18.22 11.82 -8.43
CA THR A 454 17.03 12.12 -7.62
C THR A 454 16.38 13.41 -8.11
N LEU A 455 15.14 13.33 -8.60
CA LEU A 455 14.41 14.46 -9.16
C LEU A 455 13.64 15.26 -8.10
N SER A 456 13.19 14.62 -7.03
CA SER A 456 12.45 15.25 -5.94
C SER A 456 13.31 16.14 -5.02
N GLY A 457 14.64 16.13 -5.20
CA GLY A 457 15.55 16.86 -4.31
C GLY A 457 15.43 16.38 -2.87
N ASP A 458 15.28 17.31 -1.93
CA ASP A 458 15.21 17.01 -0.50
C ASP A 458 13.80 16.67 -0.01
N SER A 459 12.75 16.77 -0.84
CA SER A 459 11.38 16.41 -0.44
C SER A 459 11.29 14.93 -0.03
N PRO A 460 10.68 14.61 1.13
CA PRO A 460 10.48 13.23 1.57
C PRO A 460 9.14 12.62 1.15
N THR A 461 8.34 13.29 0.32
CA THR A 461 6.93 12.92 0.04
C THR A 461 6.61 12.79 -1.45
N ALA A 462 7.62 12.65 -2.32
CA ALA A 462 7.42 12.64 -3.76
C ALA A 462 6.94 11.26 -4.26
N ARG A 463 5.86 11.19 -5.03
CA ARG A 463 5.21 9.93 -5.47
C ARG A 463 4.78 9.97 -6.94
N PHE A 464 4.49 8.79 -7.49
CA PHE A 464 3.89 8.50 -8.80
C PHE A 464 4.49 9.26 -9.99
N PRO A 465 5.77 9.02 -10.31
CA PRO A 465 6.41 9.69 -11.44
C PRO A 465 5.95 9.12 -12.79
N ARG A 466 5.82 9.99 -13.80
CA ARG A 466 5.57 9.63 -15.20
C ARG A 466 6.57 10.32 -16.12
N ILE A 467 6.91 9.69 -17.25
CA ILE A 467 7.95 10.16 -18.15
C ILE A 467 7.50 10.17 -19.61
N ALA A 468 7.92 11.21 -20.35
CA ALA A 468 7.83 11.22 -21.81
C ALA A 468 9.11 11.81 -22.42
N VAL A 469 9.52 11.27 -23.57
CA VAL A 469 10.79 11.62 -24.22
C VAL A 469 10.58 11.85 -25.71
N SER A 470 11.29 12.84 -26.27
CA SER A 470 11.47 12.99 -27.72
C SER A 470 12.83 13.60 -28.01
N GLY A 471 13.74 12.82 -28.61
CA GLY A 471 15.13 13.24 -28.79
C GLY A 471 15.79 13.63 -27.46
N ASP A 472 16.35 14.83 -27.39
CA ASP A 472 17.01 15.33 -26.17
C ASP A 472 16.04 15.85 -25.10
N ASP A 473 14.75 16.05 -25.44
CA ASP A 473 13.74 16.54 -24.52
C ASP A 473 13.19 15.40 -23.65
N VAL A 474 13.47 15.44 -22.35
CA VAL A 474 12.97 14.50 -21.34
C VAL A 474 12.10 15.25 -20.34
N TRP A 475 10.83 14.86 -20.25
CA TRP A 475 9.87 15.44 -19.33
C TRP A 475 9.50 14.42 -18.25
N VAL A 476 9.57 14.84 -16.99
CA VAL A 476 9.15 14.00 -15.86
C VAL A 476 8.19 14.77 -14.96
N VAL A 477 7.01 14.21 -14.74
CA VAL A 477 5.99 14.74 -13.83
C VAL A 477 5.84 13.82 -12.62
N TRP A 478 5.55 14.37 -11.44
CA TRP A 478 5.25 13.61 -10.23
C TRP A 478 4.33 14.42 -9.30
N GLN A 479 3.73 13.76 -8.30
CA GLN A 479 3.01 14.45 -7.22
C GLN A 479 3.90 14.55 -5.97
N ASP A 480 3.76 15.62 -5.19
CA ASP A 480 4.61 15.84 -4.01
C ASP A 480 3.92 16.72 -2.97
N GLU A 481 4.05 16.38 -1.69
CA GLU A 481 3.59 17.23 -0.58
C GLU A 481 4.66 18.21 -0.10
N LEU A 482 5.86 18.17 -0.68
CA LEU A 482 7.00 19.02 -0.32
C LEU A 482 7.35 18.93 1.18
N GLY A 483 7.16 17.76 1.77
CA GLY A 483 7.36 17.49 3.20
C GLY A 483 6.28 18.08 4.12
N GLN A 484 5.09 18.42 3.61
CA GLN A 484 3.99 19.02 4.37
C GLN A 484 2.73 18.15 4.33
N GLU A 485 2.70 17.11 5.17
CA GLU A 485 1.60 16.12 5.20
C GLU A 485 0.38 16.56 6.04
N GLN A 486 0.43 17.73 6.71
CA GLN A 486 -0.68 18.27 7.50
C GLN A 486 -0.97 19.74 7.14
N PRO A 487 -2.04 20.05 6.38
CA PRO A 487 -2.96 19.09 5.77
C PRO A 487 -2.35 18.39 4.56
N HIS A 488 -2.78 17.14 4.33
CA HIS A 488 -2.43 16.37 3.14
C HIS A 488 -2.91 17.09 1.86
N ARG A 489 -1.97 17.68 1.12
CA ARG A 489 -2.23 18.52 -0.08
C ARG A 489 -1.11 18.39 -1.12
N PRO A 490 -0.97 17.21 -1.75
CA PRO A 490 0.01 17.02 -2.80
C PRO A 490 -0.22 17.98 -3.96
N VAL A 491 0.87 18.39 -4.60
CA VAL A 491 0.89 19.24 -5.79
C VAL A 491 1.55 18.52 -6.95
N ILE A 492 1.22 18.91 -8.18
CA ILE A 492 1.85 18.37 -9.40
C ILE A 492 3.08 19.20 -9.77
N LEU A 493 4.21 18.52 -9.90
CA LEU A 493 5.50 19.08 -10.27
C LEU A 493 5.99 18.48 -11.59
N LEU A 494 6.58 19.32 -12.43
CA LEU A 494 7.14 18.95 -13.73
C LEU A 494 8.60 19.40 -13.83
N ARG A 495 9.48 18.53 -14.33
CA ARG A 495 10.85 18.89 -14.73
C ARG A 495 11.07 18.61 -16.21
N HIS A 496 11.95 19.42 -16.79
CA HIS A 496 12.41 19.28 -18.16
C HIS A 496 13.93 19.12 -18.19
N SER A 497 14.40 18.26 -19.08
CA SER A 497 15.78 18.16 -19.49
C SER A 497 15.84 18.41 -21.00
N ARG A 498 16.84 19.19 -21.45
CA ARG A 498 17.11 19.48 -22.87
C ARG A 498 18.35 18.74 -23.41
N ASP A 499 18.92 17.83 -22.64
CA ASP A 499 20.19 17.16 -22.96
C ASP A 499 20.12 15.63 -22.78
N GLY A 500 18.96 15.03 -23.01
CA GLY A 500 18.74 13.59 -22.92
C GLY A 500 18.70 13.04 -21.49
N GLY A 501 18.43 13.88 -20.50
CA GLY A 501 18.34 13.52 -19.08
C GLY A 501 19.68 13.59 -18.34
N ARG A 502 20.69 14.27 -18.92
CA ARG A 502 21.99 14.46 -18.25
C ARG A 502 21.91 15.55 -17.19
N SER A 503 21.06 16.56 -17.38
CA SER A 503 20.74 17.57 -16.40
C SER A 503 19.27 18.01 -16.51
N PHE A 504 18.66 18.37 -15.37
CA PHE A 504 17.27 18.81 -15.31
C PHE A 504 17.17 20.25 -14.82
N GLU A 505 16.29 21.01 -15.45
CA GLU A 505 15.87 22.33 -15.01
C GLU A 505 15.17 22.25 -13.63
N PRO A 506 15.01 23.39 -12.92
CA PRO A 506 14.18 23.45 -11.72
C PRO A 506 12.74 22.96 -11.97
N ALA A 507 12.12 22.40 -10.95
CA ALA A 507 10.74 21.94 -11.03
C ALA A 507 9.76 23.11 -11.18
N VAL A 508 8.76 22.94 -12.04
CA VAL A 508 7.62 23.85 -12.19
C VAL A 508 6.40 23.22 -11.55
N ARG A 509 5.70 23.98 -10.71
CA ARG A 509 4.43 23.56 -10.11
C ARG A 509 3.26 23.89 -11.04
N LEU A 510 2.39 22.91 -11.27
CA LEU A 510 1.24 23.03 -12.17
C LEU A 510 -0.09 23.23 -11.43
N SER A 511 -0.28 22.57 -10.28
CA SER A 511 -1.51 22.69 -9.49
C SER A 511 -1.49 23.85 -8.48
N ASP A 512 -2.65 24.37 -8.11
CA ASP A 512 -2.79 25.53 -7.22
C ASP A 512 -2.62 25.20 -5.72
N GLY A 513 -2.56 23.90 -5.39
CA GLY A 513 -2.43 23.32 -4.03
C GLY A 513 -3.49 23.76 -3.03
N GLN A 514 -4.69 24.10 -3.52
CA GLN A 514 -5.87 24.25 -2.66
C GLN A 514 -6.52 22.89 -2.35
N GLY A 515 -6.41 21.93 -3.26
CA GLY A 515 -6.86 20.55 -3.10
C GLY A 515 -5.72 19.54 -3.00
N ARG A 516 -6.06 18.29 -3.29
CA ARG A 516 -5.17 17.13 -3.37
C ARG A 516 -4.94 16.78 -4.83
N ALA A 517 -3.87 17.30 -5.42
CA ALA A 517 -3.54 17.02 -6.80
C ALA A 517 -2.71 15.73 -6.90
N VAL A 518 -3.28 14.68 -7.51
CA VAL A 518 -2.74 13.31 -7.48
C VAL A 518 -2.85 12.60 -8.84
N HIS A 519 -2.15 11.47 -8.96
CA HIS A 519 -2.13 10.57 -10.12
C HIS A 519 -1.86 11.29 -11.45
N PRO A 520 -0.71 11.97 -11.60
CA PRO A 520 -0.40 12.65 -12.85
C PRO A 520 -0.16 11.66 -14.00
N ASP A 521 -0.45 12.11 -15.23
CA ASP A 521 0.00 11.49 -16.48
C ASP A 521 0.45 12.58 -17.47
N LEU A 522 1.27 12.20 -18.46
CA LEU A 522 1.96 13.08 -19.38
C LEU A 522 2.06 12.45 -20.78
N ALA A 523 1.77 13.24 -21.82
CA ALA A 523 2.09 12.92 -23.21
C ALA A 523 2.69 14.13 -23.94
N LEU A 524 3.26 13.92 -25.13
CA LEU A 524 3.84 14.98 -25.96
C LEU A 524 3.02 15.21 -27.22
N ILE A 525 2.46 16.41 -27.38
CA ILE A 525 1.84 16.86 -28.62
C ILE A 525 2.95 17.21 -29.63
N ASP A 526 2.85 16.64 -30.83
CA ASP A 526 3.84 16.76 -31.91
C ASP A 526 5.28 16.40 -31.48
N GLY A 527 5.42 15.54 -30.47
CA GLY A 527 6.71 15.17 -29.89
C GLY A 527 7.42 16.29 -29.14
N ARG A 528 6.75 17.40 -28.80
CA ARG A 528 7.44 18.57 -28.21
C ARG A 528 6.72 19.20 -27.03
N ARG A 529 5.40 19.41 -27.15
CA ARG A 529 4.64 20.18 -26.15
C ARG A 529 4.04 19.23 -25.13
N PRO A 530 4.42 19.29 -23.85
CA PRO A 530 3.87 18.39 -22.85
C PRO A 530 2.43 18.77 -22.50
N VAL A 531 1.53 17.79 -22.56
CA VAL A 531 0.20 17.85 -21.97
C VAL A 531 0.24 17.02 -20.69
N VAL A 532 -0.08 17.64 -19.56
CA VAL A 532 -0.10 17.01 -18.24
C VAL A 532 -1.52 16.94 -17.75
N VAL A 533 -1.93 15.79 -17.22
CA VAL A 533 -3.24 15.55 -16.63
C VAL A 533 -3.11 15.04 -15.20
N TRP A 534 -4.08 15.32 -14.33
CA TRP A 534 -4.10 14.85 -12.93
C TRP A 534 -5.52 14.90 -12.36
N ALA A 535 -5.75 14.20 -11.25
CA ALA A 535 -6.98 14.32 -10.47
C ALA A 535 -6.80 15.34 -9.33
N ASP A 536 -7.78 16.19 -9.07
CA ASP A 536 -7.74 17.22 -8.02
C ASP A 536 -9.12 17.49 -7.44
N ASN A 537 -9.20 17.66 -6.12
CA ASN A 537 -10.44 17.98 -5.41
C ASN A 537 -10.53 19.45 -4.93
N ALA A 538 -9.70 20.34 -5.46
CA ALA A 538 -9.68 21.78 -5.11
C ALA A 538 -11.04 22.51 -5.25
N ARG A 539 -11.99 21.92 -5.99
CA ARG A 539 -13.32 22.48 -6.26
C ARG A 539 -14.48 21.64 -5.69
N GLY A 540 -14.20 20.69 -4.80
CA GLY A 540 -15.20 19.81 -4.19
C GLY A 540 -14.91 18.35 -4.55
N PRO A 541 -15.60 17.76 -5.54
CA PRO A 541 -15.32 16.40 -5.99
C PRO A 541 -13.92 16.30 -6.61
N PHE A 542 -13.34 15.09 -6.62
CA PHE A 542 -12.19 14.81 -7.47
C PHE A 542 -12.58 14.92 -8.94
N ASP A 543 -11.90 15.82 -9.63
CA ASP A 543 -12.03 16.06 -11.07
C ASP A 543 -10.69 15.89 -11.78
N VAL A 544 -10.73 15.52 -13.05
CA VAL A 544 -9.56 15.43 -13.92
C VAL A 544 -9.30 16.77 -14.59
N TYR A 545 -8.08 17.28 -14.40
CA TYR A 545 -7.58 18.51 -15.00
C TYR A 545 -6.55 18.19 -16.07
N ALA A 546 -6.42 19.09 -17.05
CA ALA A 546 -5.40 19.03 -18.08
C ALA A 546 -4.75 20.40 -18.32
N GLN A 547 -3.47 20.40 -18.65
CA GLN A 547 -2.74 21.60 -19.06
C GLN A 547 -1.71 21.29 -20.16
N VAL A 548 -1.78 22.00 -21.28
CA VAL A 548 -0.69 22.04 -22.27
C VAL A 548 0.33 23.09 -21.83
N VAL A 549 1.45 22.64 -21.29
CA VAL A 549 2.43 23.53 -20.67
C VAL A 549 3.13 24.39 -21.73
N GLY A 550 3.19 25.69 -21.48
CA GLY A 550 3.70 26.68 -22.43
C GLY A 550 2.66 27.20 -23.43
N GLU A 551 1.44 26.65 -23.44
CA GLU A 551 0.33 27.11 -24.30
C GLU A 551 -0.86 27.62 -23.47
N ASP A 552 -1.30 26.83 -22.50
CA ASP A 552 -2.46 27.14 -21.66
C ASP A 552 -2.07 28.07 -20.51
N ARG A 553 -2.93 29.06 -20.24
CA ARG A 553 -2.73 30.01 -19.13
C ARG A 553 -3.00 29.40 -17.76
N ALA A 554 -3.89 28.41 -17.71
CA ALA A 554 -4.31 27.72 -16.50
C ALA A 554 -4.82 26.31 -16.87
N PRO A 555 -4.88 25.38 -15.91
CA PRO A 555 -5.47 24.06 -16.12
C PRO A 555 -6.96 24.14 -16.48
N VAL A 556 -7.42 23.21 -17.32
CA VAL A 556 -8.84 23.03 -17.68
C VAL A 556 -9.40 21.82 -16.94
N ASN A 557 -10.54 21.96 -16.28
CA ASN A 557 -11.26 20.84 -15.67
C ASN A 557 -12.05 20.10 -16.76
N LEU A 558 -11.67 18.85 -17.04
CA LEU A 558 -12.25 18.03 -18.10
C LEU A 558 -13.47 17.23 -17.65
N SER A 559 -13.52 16.82 -16.38
CA SER A 559 -14.56 15.90 -15.89
C SER A 559 -15.76 16.58 -15.25
N ALA A 560 -15.66 17.86 -14.88
CA ALA A 560 -16.79 18.60 -14.29
C ALA A 560 -18.07 18.62 -15.15
N PRO A 561 -18.01 18.76 -16.49
CA PRO A 561 -19.23 18.79 -17.29
C PRO A 561 -20.08 17.52 -17.11
N GLY A 562 -21.39 17.73 -16.87
CA GLY A 562 -22.36 16.66 -16.64
C GLY A 562 -22.35 16.02 -15.25
N LYS A 563 -21.47 16.43 -14.32
CA LYS A 563 -21.52 15.98 -12.92
C LYS A 563 -22.58 16.74 -12.14
N ASN A 564 -23.30 16.02 -11.27
CA ASN A 564 -24.21 16.59 -10.27
C ASN A 564 -23.62 16.37 -8.89
N VAL A 565 -23.41 17.46 -8.14
CA VAL A 565 -22.99 17.42 -6.75
C VAL A 565 -24.20 17.71 -5.87
N ASP A 566 -24.42 16.86 -4.87
CA ASP A 566 -25.38 17.10 -3.79
C ASP A 566 -24.60 17.38 -2.50
N LEU A 567 -24.92 18.47 -1.81
CA LEU A 567 -24.29 18.79 -0.53
C LEU A 567 -24.89 17.96 0.61
N GLY A 568 -25.97 17.24 0.35
CA GLY A 568 -26.67 16.43 1.31
C GLY A 568 -27.41 17.26 2.37
N THR A 569 -27.74 16.58 3.46
CA THR A 569 -28.41 17.12 4.63
C THR A 569 -27.63 16.74 5.89
N PRO A 570 -27.69 17.54 6.96
CA PRO A 570 -27.04 17.19 8.22
C PRO A 570 -27.61 15.94 8.92
N GLN A 571 -28.73 15.40 8.45
CA GLN A 571 -29.41 14.25 9.06
C GLN A 571 -28.93 12.90 8.52
N ASP A 572 -28.14 12.90 7.44
CA ASP A 572 -27.66 11.69 6.80
C ASP A 572 -26.23 11.91 6.30
N ALA A 573 -25.27 11.24 6.94
CA ALA A 573 -23.85 11.35 6.61
C ALA A 573 -23.53 10.96 5.16
N ARG A 574 -24.38 10.14 4.54
CA ARG A 574 -24.23 9.64 3.16
C ARG A 574 -25.01 10.44 2.12
N SER A 575 -25.82 11.40 2.57
CA SER A 575 -26.60 12.24 1.65
C SER A 575 -25.76 13.19 0.78
N PRO A 576 -24.54 13.63 1.17
CA PRO A 576 -23.66 14.30 0.23
C PRO A 576 -23.20 13.35 -0.88
N ARG A 577 -23.28 13.81 -2.13
CA ARG A 577 -22.88 13.04 -3.30
C ARG A 577 -21.82 13.82 -4.08
N PHE A 578 -20.61 13.27 -4.09
CA PHE A 578 -19.45 13.85 -4.76
C PHE A 578 -18.84 12.87 -5.77
N PRO A 579 -19.43 12.74 -6.98
CA PRO A 579 -18.85 11.94 -8.05
C PRO A 579 -17.36 12.20 -8.28
N ALA A 580 -16.53 11.18 -8.14
CA ALA A 580 -15.09 11.26 -8.33
C ALA A 580 -14.68 10.84 -9.74
N SER A 581 -13.66 11.51 -10.26
CA SER A 581 -12.92 11.15 -11.47
C SER A 581 -11.45 10.97 -11.11
N LEU A 582 -10.91 9.78 -11.34
CA LEU A 582 -9.60 9.37 -10.82
C LEU A 582 -8.76 8.66 -11.90
N PHE A 583 -7.47 8.49 -11.61
CA PHE A 583 -6.50 7.75 -12.43
C PHE A 583 -6.52 8.13 -13.92
N PRO A 584 -6.32 9.41 -14.27
CA PRO A 584 -6.34 9.82 -15.66
C PRO A 584 -5.18 9.21 -16.46
N SER A 585 -5.44 8.89 -17.71
CA SER A 585 -4.44 8.51 -18.71
C SER A 585 -4.56 9.40 -19.93
N VAL A 586 -3.43 9.77 -20.56
CA VAL A 586 -3.41 10.68 -21.72
C VAL A 586 -2.59 10.10 -22.87
N ALA A 587 -3.10 10.27 -24.10
CA ALA A 587 -2.37 9.94 -25.33
C ALA A 587 -2.51 11.08 -26.35
N ALA A 588 -1.43 11.37 -27.08
CA ALA A 588 -1.42 12.33 -28.17
C ALA A 588 -1.34 11.61 -29.53
N GLY A 589 -2.20 12.00 -30.46
CA GLY A 589 -2.22 11.51 -31.83
C GLY A 589 -1.20 12.22 -32.72
N ALA A 590 -0.85 11.60 -33.85
CA ALA A 590 0.10 12.16 -34.83
C ALA A 590 -0.42 13.45 -35.52
N ASP A 591 -1.72 13.70 -35.47
CA ASP A 591 -2.39 14.91 -35.98
C ASP A 591 -2.47 16.04 -34.94
N GLY A 592 -1.90 15.84 -33.76
CA GLY A 592 -1.93 16.77 -32.63
C GLY A 592 -3.21 16.71 -31.80
N SER A 593 -4.14 15.78 -32.09
CA SER A 593 -5.26 15.48 -31.20
C SER A 593 -4.77 14.90 -29.87
N VAL A 594 -5.52 15.11 -28.80
CA VAL A 594 -5.23 14.52 -27.49
C VAL A 594 -6.48 13.84 -26.97
N VAL A 595 -6.35 12.63 -26.45
CA VAL A 595 -7.41 11.94 -25.73
C VAL A 595 -6.97 11.76 -24.29
N VAL A 596 -7.85 12.11 -23.35
CA VAL A 596 -7.69 11.86 -21.92
C VAL A 596 -8.82 10.95 -21.48
N ALA A 597 -8.51 9.85 -20.81
CA ALA A 597 -9.49 8.94 -20.23
C ALA A 597 -9.27 8.79 -18.73
N TRP A 598 -10.34 8.49 -17.98
CA TRP A 598 -10.30 8.34 -16.52
C TRP A 598 -11.42 7.40 -16.06
N GLN A 599 -11.29 6.87 -14.83
CA GLN A 599 -12.40 6.18 -14.19
C GLN A 599 -13.30 7.18 -13.47
N ASP A 600 -14.61 6.97 -13.52
CA ASP A 600 -15.62 7.91 -13.05
C ASP A 600 -16.83 7.16 -12.46
N ASN A 601 -17.28 7.55 -11.27
CA ASN A 601 -18.45 6.95 -10.62
C ASN A 601 -19.70 7.83 -10.68
N ARG A 602 -19.78 8.86 -11.56
CA ARG A 602 -20.95 9.75 -11.65
C ARG A 602 -22.28 9.09 -11.96
N PHE A 603 -22.26 7.86 -12.47
CA PHE A 603 -23.46 7.10 -12.79
C PHE A 603 -23.84 6.11 -11.68
N ASP A 604 -23.00 5.99 -10.64
CA ASP A 604 -23.36 5.27 -9.43
C ASP A 604 -24.53 5.98 -8.73
N PRO A 605 -25.53 5.24 -8.20
CA PRO A 605 -26.61 5.82 -7.41
C PRO A 605 -26.13 6.60 -6.17
N ASP A 606 -25.07 6.14 -5.51
CA ASP A 606 -24.46 6.71 -4.31
C ASP A 606 -22.93 6.73 -4.45
N PRO A 607 -22.39 7.65 -5.28
CA PRO A 607 -20.95 7.70 -5.55
C PRO A 607 -20.15 7.92 -4.27
N LEU A 608 -19.05 7.17 -4.16
CA LEU A 608 -18.13 7.01 -3.04
C LEU A 608 -18.66 6.16 -1.89
N TRP A 609 -19.79 5.49 -2.03
CA TRP A 609 -20.40 4.80 -0.90
C TRP A 609 -20.79 3.36 -1.22
N THR A 610 -20.37 2.40 -0.40
CA THR A 610 -20.84 1.02 -0.56
C THR A 610 -22.32 0.89 -0.16
N GLY A 611 -23.10 0.20 -1.00
CA GLY A 611 -24.55 0.04 -0.83
C GLY A 611 -25.37 1.31 -1.08
N HIS A 612 -26.70 1.24 -0.95
CA HIS A 612 -27.61 2.36 -1.15
C HIS A 612 -28.49 2.61 0.07
N THR A 613 -28.72 3.87 0.41
CA THR A 613 -29.80 4.27 1.33
C THR A 613 -31.05 4.63 0.51
N PRO A 614 -32.02 3.71 0.34
CA PRO A 614 -33.20 3.96 -0.47
C PRO A 614 -34.13 4.97 0.18
N LYS A 615 -35.03 5.57 -0.61
CA LYS A 615 -36.11 6.39 -0.03
C LYS A 615 -37.01 5.52 0.85
N PRO A 616 -37.73 6.10 1.84
CA PRO A 616 -38.65 5.34 2.67
C PRO A 616 -39.65 4.52 1.86
N GLY A 617 -39.65 3.19 2.05
CA GLY A 617 -40.54 2.24 1.35
C GLY A 617 -39.95 1.62 0.07
N GLU A 618 -38.76 2.03 -0.37
CA GLU A 618 -37.99 1.39 -1.43
C GLU A 618 -37.08 0.29 -0.85
N GLN A 619 -36.74 -0.72 -1.66
CA GLN A 619 -35.83 -1.78 -1.24
C GLN A 619 -34.39 -1.25 -1.21
N PRO A 620 -33.56 -1.69 -0.25
CA PRO A 620 -32.12 -1.49 -0.31
C PRO A 620 -31.58 -1.91 -1.67
N GLY A 621 -30.74 -1.06 -2.25
CA GLY A 621 -30.06 -1.28 -3.53
C GLY A 621 -28.59 -0.90 -3.41
N GLY A 622 -27.97 -0.52 -4.51
CA GLY A 622 -26.61 0.02 -4.52
C GLY A 622 -25.57 -0.96 -5.03
N THR A 623 -24.33 -0.50 -5.00
CA THR A 623 -23.19 -1.14 -5.65
C THR A 623 -22.17 -1.46 -4.56
N ASP A 624 -21.45 -2.57 -4.74
CA ASP A 624 -20.40 -3.01 -3.81
C ASP A 624 -19.38 -3.84 -4.60
N PRO A 625 -18.26 -3.27 -5.06
CA PRO A 625 -17.82 -1.88 -4.83
C PRO A 625 -18.63 -0.89 -5.69
N ASP A 626 -18.32 0.41 -5.56
CA ASP A 626 -18.81 1.47 -6.44
C ASP A 626 -18.75 1.09 -7.92
N ASN A 627 -19.78 1.50 -8.66
CA ASN A 627 -19.90 1.22 -10.10
C ASN A 627 -19.18 2.27 -10.93
N TRP A 628 -17.88 2.04 -11.15
CA TRP A 628 -17.02 2.87 -11.97
C TRP A 628 -17.20 2.62 -13.48
N GLN A 629 -17.19 3.68 -14.28
CA GLN A 629 -17.09 3.64 -15.75
C GLN A 629 -15.84 4.35 -16.24
N ILE A 630 -15.43 4.06 -17.48
CA ILE A 630 -14.36 4.81 -18.15
C ILE A 630 -14.98 5.88 -19.05
N LEU A 631 -14.59 7.13 -18.84
CA LEU A 631 -14.95 8.27 -19.69
C LEU A 631 -13.70 8.80 -20.39
N ALA A 632 -13.91 9.53 -21.48
CA ALA A 632 -12.85 10.23 -22.18
C ALA A 632 -13.28 11.62 -22.67
N CYS A 633 -12.31 12.53 -22.78
CA CYS A 633 -12.42 13.82 -23.46
C CYS A 633 -11.40 13.90 -24.59
N VAL A 634 -11.77 14.60 -25.66
CA VAL A 634 -10.93 14.82 -26.82
C VAL A 634 -10.57 16.30 -26.90
N ARG A 635 -9.28 16.60 -27.08
CA ARG A 635 -8.82 17.91 -27.52
C ARG A 635 -8.62 17.89 -29.02
N SER A 636 -9.33 18.78 -29.72
CA SER A 636 -9.05 19.08 -31.12
C SER A 636 -8.73 20.56 -31.25
N SER A 637 -7.56 20.90 -31.82
CA SER A 637 -7.01 22.26 -31.78
C SER A 637 -6.78 22.75 -30.34
N ARG A 638 -7.51 23.77 -29.84
CA ARG A 638 -7.39 24.28 -28.45
C ARG A 638 -8.56 23.94 -27.53
N ASP A 639 -9.66 23.44 -28.10
CA ASP A 639 -10.89 23.18 -27.35
C ASP A 639 -11.01 21.71 -26.95
N TRP A 640 -11.62 21.46 -25.79
CA TRP A 640 -11.95 20.14 -25.28
C TRP A 640 -13.42 19.81 -25.54
N SER A 641 -13.69 18.56 -25.91
CA SER A 641 -15.05 18.04 -26.01
C SER A 641 -15.68 17.85 -24.63
N GLU A 642 -16.99 17.71 -24.59
CA GLU A 642 -17.68 17.10 -23.46
C GLU A 642 -17.21 15.64 -23.25
N PRO A 643 -17.29 15.09 -22.02
CA PRO A 643 -16.97 13.70 -21.75
C PRO A 643 -17.86 12.71 -22.52
N VAL A 644 -17.26 11.65 -23.04
CA VAL A 644 -17.94 10.52 -23.69
C VAL A 644 -17.63 9.21 -22.97
N CYS A 645 -18.58 8.28 -22.92
CA CYS A 645 -18.36 6.96 -22.32
C CYS A 645 -17.48 6.09 -23.22
N VAL A 646 -16.40 5.54 -22.67
CA VAL A 646 -15.55 4.51 -23.27
C VAL A 646 -16.08 3.13 -22.88
N SER A 647 -16.42 2.96 -21.61
CA SER A 647 -17.10 1.76 -21.11
C SER A 647 -18.56 2.08 -20.82
N THR A 648 -19.44 1.15 -21.21
CA THR A 648 -20.90 1.31 -21.08
C THR A 648 -21.52 0.23 -20.19
N ALA A 649 -20.67 -0.54 -19.48
CA ALA A 649 -21.15 -1.51 -18.50
C ALA A 649 -21.77 -0.74 -17.32
N THR A 650 -22.93 -1.18 -16.88
CA THR A 650 -23.65 -0.58 -15.74
C THR A 650 -23.67 -1.51 -14.53
N ASP A 651 -23.05 -2.68 -14.64
CA ASP A 651 -23.05 -3.79 -13.68
C ASP A 651 -21.63 -4.24 -13.35
N ALA A 652 -20.64 -3.36 -13.53
CA ALA A 652 -19.23 -3.66 -13.30
C ALA A 652 -18.45 -2.40 -12.90
N ALA A 653 -17.49 -2.58 -11.98
CA ALA A 653 -16.53 -1.55 -11.61
C ALA A 653 -15.35 -1.56 -12.59
N ASP A 654 -15.37 -0.63 -13.56
CA ASP A 654 -14.31 -0.42 -14.54
C ASP A 654 -13.28 0.59 -14.03
N ARG A 655 -12.01 0.19 -13.93
CA ARG A 655 -10.95 0.96 -13.24
C ARG A 655 -9.65 1.02 -14.03
N HIS A 656 -8.78 1.95 -13.65
CA HIS A 656 -7.38 2.05 -14.10
C HIS A 656 -7.21 2.04 -15.63
N PRO A 657 -7.78 3.01 -16.35
CA PRO A 657 -7.64 3.06 -17.79
C PRO A 657 -6.21 3.38 -18.23
N SER A 658 -5.80 2.84 -19.37
CA SER A 658 -4.60 3.25 -20.11
C SER A 658 -4.95 3.51 -21.57
N LEU A 659 -4.39 4.59 -22.13
CA LEU A 659 -4.57 4.98 -23.53
C LEU A 659 -3.29 4.83 -24.34
N ALA A 660 -3.45 4.50 -25.63
CA ALA A 660 -2.40 4.65 -26.63
C ALA A 660 -3.00 5.07 -27.99
N ALA A 661 -2.26 5.90 -28.72
CA ALA A 661 -2.56 6.19 -30.12
C ALA A 661 -1.98 5.09 -31.02
N ASP A 662 -2.74 4.63 -32.03
CA ASP A 662 -2.30 3.60 -32.99
C ASP A 662 -1.35 4.15 -34.10
N GLY A 663 -1.20 5.48 -34.12
CA GLY A 663 -0.39 6.23 -35.08
C GLY A 663 -1.07 6.49 -36.43
N ASP A 664 -2.24 5.91 -36.70
CA ASP A 664 -3.05 6.12 -37.91
C ASP A 664 -4.25 7.05 -37.63
N GLY A 665 -4.23 7.76 -36.50
CA GLY A 665 -5.30 8.67 -36.04
C GLY A 665 -6.36 8.01 -35.17
N GLY A 666 -6.20 6.72 -34.85
CA GLY A 666 -7.04 6.00 -33.91
C GLY A 666 -6.43 5.91 -32.51
N PHE A 667 -7.26 5.49 -31.56
CA PHE A 667 -6.90 5.32 -30.16
C PHE A 667 -7.40 3.98 -29.63
N VAL A 668 -6.66 3.41 -28.70
CA VAL A 668 -7.04 2.21 -27.95
C VAL A 668 -7.07 2.56 -26.47
N ALA A 669 -8.13 2.15 -25.80
CA ALA A 669 -8.27 2.21 -24.35
C ALA A 669 -8.31 0.78 -23.81
N ILE A 670 -7.64 0.54 -22.69
CA ILE A 670 -7.72 -0.71 -21.90
C ILE A 670 -7.99 -0.36 -20.45
N TRP A 671 -8.73 -1.21 -19.73
CA TRP A 671 -9.03 -1.04 -18.31
C TRP A 671 -9.25 -2.42 -17.66
N GLU A 672 -9.18 -2.45 -16.33
CA GLU A 672 -9.62 -3.62 -15.56
C GLU A 672 -11.09 -3.50 -15.19
N THR A 673 -11.78 -4.64 -15.06
CA THR A 673 -13.21 -4.70 -14.72
C THR A 673 -13.45 -5.75 -13.66
N ARG A 674 -14.30 -5.42 -12.67
CA ARG A 674 -14.82 -6.35 -11.65
C ARG A 674 -16.34 -6.38 -11.72
N SER A 675 -16.95 -7.53 -11.44
CA SER A 675 -18.37 -7.52 -11.05
C SER A 675 -18.58 -6.63 -9.83
N LEU A 676 -19.79 -6.13 -9.62
CA LEU A 676 -20.20 -5.45 -8.38
C LEU A 676 -20.31 -6.45 -7.20
N ARG A 677 -19.15 -7.05 -6.85
CA ARG A 677 -18.87 -7.86 -5.67
C ARG A 677 -17.47 -7.50 -5.19
N SER A 678 -17.34 -6.92 -4.00
CA SER A 678 -16.06 -6.42 -3.48
C SER A 678 -15.03 -7.49 -3.15
N SER A 679 -15.46 -8.71 -2.84
CA SER A 679 -14.59 -9.84 -2.50
C SER A 679 -14.90 -11.13 -3.26
N GLY A 680 -13.94 -12.05 -3.28
CA GLY A 680 -14.09 -13.39 -3.84
C GLY A 680 -14.41 -13.43 -5.34
N THR A 681 -14.06 -12.38 -6.10
CA THR A 681 -14.28 -12.32 -7.55
C THR A 681 -13.04 -11.84 -8.30
N ASN A 682 -12.79 -12.44 -9.46
CA ASN A 682 -11.59 -12.16 -10.24
C ASN A 682 -11.75 -10.89 -11.10
N LEU A 683 -10.71 -10.06 -11.14
CA LEU A 683 -10.56 -8.99 -12.11
C LEU A 683 -10.25 -9.56 -13.50
N SER A 684 -10.77 -8.90 -14.54
CA SER A 684 -10.43 -9.19 -15.93
C SER A 684 -10.17 -7.90 -16.71
N LEU A 685 -9.60 -7.99 -17.90
CA LEU A 685 -9.29 -6.82 -18.73
C LEU A 685 -10.27 -6.65 -19.89
N ARG A 686 -10.57 -5.38 -20.19
CA ARG A 686 -11.39 -4.96 -21.32
C ARG A 686 -10.66 -3.91 -22.13
N ALA A 687 -10.89 -3.90 -23.44
CA ALA A 687 -10.38 -2.86 -24.33
C ALA A 687 -11.44 -2.38 -25.31
N ALA A 688 -11.35 -1.11 -25.71
CA ALA A 688 -12.15 -0.51 -26.77
C ALA A 688 -11.27 0.34 -27.68
N ARG A 689 -11.75 0.58 -28.90
CA ARG A 689 -11.01 1.28 -29.94
C ARG A 689 -11.82 2.46 -30.46
N SER A 690 -11.13 3.52 -30.85
CA SER A 690 -11.72 4.68 -31.52
C SER A 690 -11.02 4.91 -32.85
N SER A 691 -11.80 5.13 -33.90
CA SER A 691 -11.31 5.44 -35.26
C SER A 691 -11.64 6.87 -35.71
N ASP A 692 -12.16 7.70 -34.81
CA ASP A 692 -12.62 9.06 -35.09
C ASP A 692 -11.99 10.11 -34.15
N GLY A 693 -10.78 9.82 -33.67
CA GLY A 693 -10.02 10.68 -32.79
C GLY A 693 -10.52 10.70 -31.34
N GLY A 694 -11.05 9.59 -30.84
CA GLY A 694 -11.53 9.44 -29.45
C GLY A 694 -12.98 9.86 -29.21
N ARG A 695 -13.74 10.20 -30.26
CA ARG A 695 -15.12 10.72 -30.12
C ARG A 695 -16.14 9.60 -29.90
N THR A 696 -15.92 8.44 -30.53
CA THR A 696 -16.72 7.24 -30.32
C THR A 696 -15.83 6.02 -30.10
N TRP A 697 -16.36 5.03 -29.39
CA TRP A 697 -15.64 3.83 -28.98
C TRP A 697 -16.40 2.57 -29.40
N THR A 698 -15.66 1.54 -29.81
CA THR A 698 -16.22 0.22 -30.09
C THR A 698 -16.77 -0.41 -28.82
N ARG A 699 -17.61 -1.45 -28.97
CA ARG A 699 -17.94 -2.33 -27.85
C ARG A 699 -16.66 -2.90 -27.23
N ALA A 700 -16.63 -2.98 -25.90
CA ALA A 700 -15.51 -3.54 -25.16
C ALA A 700 -15.30 -5.04 -25.48
N GLU A 701 -14.05 -5.42 -25.74
CA GLU A 701 -13.60 -6.80 -25.96
C GLU A 701 -12.69 -7.27 -24.82
N PRO A 702 -12.69 -8.56 -24.43
CA PRO A 702 -11.78 -9.07 -23.41
C PRO A 702 -10.33 -9.10 -23.92
N VAL A 703 -9.38 -8.86 -23.01
CA VAL A 703 -7.93 -9.00 -23.28
C VAL A 703 -7.36 -10.08 -22.35
N GLY A 704 -6.66 -11.08 -22.92
CA GLY A 704 -5.93 -12.07 -22.14
C GLY A 704 -6.73 -12.93 -21.17
N LEU A 705 -8.05 -13.11 -21.39
CA LEU A 705 -9.00 -13.73 -20.46
C LEU A 705 -8.50 -15.06 -19.85
N ALA A 706 -8.50 -15.13 -18.52
CA ALA A 706 -8.31 -16.35 -17.73
C ALA A 706 -9.30 -16.34 -16.55
N PRO A 707 -10.41 -17.10 -16.59
CA PRO A 707 -11.47 -17.01 -15.58
C PRO A 707 -11.03 -17.32 -14.14
N ASP A 708 -10.02 -18.17 -13.97
CA ASP A 708 -9.49 -18.60 -12.67
C ASP A 708 -8.35 -17.71 -12.14
N ALA A 709 -8.10 -16.58 -12.79
CA ALA A 709 -7.03 -15.66 -12.41
C ALA A 709 -7.49 -14.22 -12.42
N MET A 710 -6.77 -13.39 -11.69
CA MET A 710 -6.96 -11.95 -11.64
C MET A 710 -5.98 -11.29 -12.60
N SER A 711 -6.45 -10.32 -13.39
CA SER A 711 -5.61 -9.44 -14.21
C SER A 711 -5.84 -7.99 -13.80
N GLN A 712 -4.77 -7.23 -13.53
CA GLN A 712 -4.90 -5.83 -13.09
C GLN A 712 -3.76 -4.91 -13.56
N ARG A 713 -3.99 -3.60 -13.44
CA ARG A 713 -3.09 -2.50 -13.85
C ARG A 713 -2.57 -2.62 -15.29
N PRO A 714 -3.46 -2.65 -16.29
CA PRO A 714 -3.03 -2.72 -17.68
C PRO A 714 -2.36 -1.42 -18.13
N ARG A 715 -1.33 -1.53 -18.96
CA ARG A 715 -0.69 -0.40 -19.68
C ARG A 715 -0.63 -0.70 -21.17
N LEU A 716 -0.83 0.33 -21.98
CA LEU A 716 -0.66 0.30 -23.43
C LEU A 716 0.62 1.00 -23.86
N SER A 717 1.19 0.51 -24.96
CA SER A 717 2.29 1.16 -25.67
C SER A 717 2.19 0.92 -27.18
N LEU A 718 2.79 1.79 -27.98
CA LEU A 718 2.95 1.60 -29.41
C LEU A 718 4.35 1.03 -29.69
N ASP A 719 4.41 -0.20 -30.18
CA ASP A 719 5.68 -0.85 -30.54
C ASP A 719 6.29 -0.25 -31.81
N PRO A 720 7.61 -0.43 -32.06
CA PRO A 720 8.28 0.12 -33.24
C PRO A 720 7.69 -0.34 -34.59
N ASP A 721 7.03 -1.50 -34.63
CA ASP A 721 6.35 -2.02 -35.82
C ASP A 721 4.89 -1.53 -35.94
N ARG A 722 4.51 -0.53 -35.15
CA ARG A 722 3.20 0.11 -35.11
C ARG A 722 2.07 -0.76 -34.57
N THR A 723 2.41 -1.82 -33.83
CA THR A 723 1.41 -2.62 -33.11
C THR A 723 1.16 -2.04 -31.73
N ILE A 724 -0.10 -1.97 -31.30
CA ILE A 724 -0.41 -1.69 -29.90
C ILE A 724 -0.12 -2.92 -29.05
N ARG A 725 0.63 -2.74 -27.97
CA ARG A 725 0.93 -3.76 -26.97
C ARG A 725 0.23 -3.42 -25.65
N ALA A 726 -0.44 -4.42 -25.08
CA ALA A 726 -0.87 -4.41 -23.69
C ALA A 726 0.13 -5.17 -22.81
N VAL A 727 0.38 -4.64 -21.62
CA VAL A 727 1.05 -5.35 -20.51
C VAL A 727 0.22 -5.21 -19.24
N TRP A 728 0.19 -6.23 -18.40
CA TRP A 728 -0.52 -6.25 -17.12
C TRP A 728 0.14 -7.26 -16.19
N TYR A 729 -0.22 -7.27 -14.90
CA TYR A 729 0.16 -8.37 -14.02
C TYR A 729 -1.04 -9.22 -13.62
N ASP A 730 -0.78 -10.53 -13.44
CA ASP A 730 -1.81 -11.54 -13.32
C ASP A 730 -1.42 -12.71 -12.42
N SER A 731 -2.41 -13.33 -11.78
CA SER A 731 -2.25 -14.36 -10.75
C SER A 731 -2.33 -15.81 -11.25
N ARG A 732 -2.35 -16.07 -12.57
CA ARG A 732 -2.47 -17.40 -13.19
C ARG A 732 -1.24 -18.31 -13.05
N SER A 733 -0.15 -17.81 -12.47
CA SER A 733 1.06 -18.60 -12.26
C SER A 733 0.83 -19.74 -11.27
N ALA A 734 1.45 -20.89 -11.53
CA ALA A 734 1.35 -22.07 -10.67
C ALA A 734 1.98 -21.87 -9.28
N ASP A 735 2.88 -20.89 -9.11
CA ASP A 735 3.47 -20.50 -7.82
C ASP A 735 2.67 -19.40 -7.10
N TRP A 736 1.44 -19.14 -7.56
CA TRP A 736 0.45 -18.16 -7.06
C TRP A 736 0.85 -16.69 -7.14
N ARG A 737 2.12 -16.39 -7.41
CA ARG A 737 2.66 -15.03 -7.49
C ARG A 737 2.16 -14.30 -8.71
N TRP A 738 2.07 -12.99 -8.59
CA TRP A 738 1.78 -12.10 -9.71
C TRP A 738 2.94 -12.14 -10.72
N LYS A 739 2.60 -12.30 -12.01
CA LYS A 739 3.57 -12.25 -13.12
C LYS A 739 3.10 -11.22 -14.14
N VAL A 740 4.04 -10.64 -14.87
CA VAL A 740 3.73 -9.74 -15.98
C VAL A 740 3.41 -10.56 -17.23
N PHE A 741 2.31 -10.21 -17.90
CA PHE A 741 1.85 -10.77 -19.16
C PHE A 741 1.77 -9.70 -20.24
N THR A 742 1.73 -10.12 -21.49
CA THR A 742 1.54 -9.24 -22.65
C THR A 742 0.61 -9.84 -23.69
N ALA A 743 -0.03 -8.96 -24.46
CA ALA A 743 -0.76 -9.29 -25.68
C ALA A 743 -0.60 -8.15 -26.68
N ARG A 744 -0.67 -8.46 -27.96
CA ARG A 744 -0.52 -7.49 -29.05
C ARG A 744 -1.84 -7.38 -29.81
N LEU A 745 -2.19 -6.16 -30.21
CA LEU A 745 -3.39 -5.92 -30.97
C LEU A 745 -3.12 -6.14 -32.46
N GLU A 746 -3.60 -7.26 -32.98
CA GLU A 746 -3.47 -7.66 -34.39
C GLU A 746 -4.72 -7.27 -35.18
N ARG A 747 -4.67 -7.43 -36.51
CA ARG A 747 -5.84 -7.17 -37.39
C ARG A 747 -7.07 -8.00 -37.01
N THR A 748 -6.88 -9.21 -36.49
CA THR A 748 -7.95 -10.13 -36.11
C THR A 748 -8.40 -9.99 -34.64
N GLY A 749 -7.80 -9.09 -33.86
CA GLY A 749 -8.04 -8.95 -32.43
C GLY A 749 -6.76 -9.08 -31.61
N TRP A 750 -6.91 -9.22 -30.29
CA TRP A 750 -5.78 -9.43 -29.39
C TRP A 750 -5.15 -10.81 -29.59
N SER A 751 -3.82 -10.86 -29.60
CA SER A 751 -3.07 -12.10 -29.55
C SER A 751 -3.35 -12.87 -28.24
N THR A 752 -2.95 -14.13 -28.20
CA THR A 752 -2.96 -14.88 -26.93
C THR A 752 -2.02 -14.22 -25.92
N ALA A 753 -2.41 -14.25 -24.63
CA ALA A 753 -1.56 -13.74 -23.56
C ALA A 753 -0.27 -14.56 -23.43
N GLU A 754 0.87 -13.87 -23.32
CA GLU A 754 2.20 -14.45 -23.11
C GLU A 754 2.76 -13.97 -21.76
N GLN A 755 3.30 -14.89 -20.95
CA GLN A 755 3.98 -14.54 -19.71
C GLN A 755 5.39 -14.01 -20.01
N LEU A 756 5.71 -12.81 -19.52
CA LEU A 756 7.01 -12.17 -19.75
C LEU A 756 8.03 -12.43 -18.63
N THR A 757 7.56 -12.59 -17.38
CA THR A 757 8.42 -12.66 -16.18
C THR A 757 8.28 -14.00 -15.47
N THR A 758 9.36 -14.50 -14.87
CA THR A 758 9.32 -15.78 -14.14
C THR A 758 9.72 -15.65 -12.66
N PRO A 759 10.91 -15.16 -12.28
CA PRO A 759 11.30 -15.09 -10.87
C PRO A 759 10.55 -13.99 -10.11
N GLY A 760 10.26 -14.26 -8.83
CA GLY A 760 9.63 -13.29 -7.92
C GLY A 760 8.14 -13.05 -8.16
N ASN A 761 7.55 -12.23 -7.30
CA ASN A 761 6.33 -11.49 -7.52
C ASN A 761 6.65 -10.29 -8.44
N ASN A 762 5.90 -10.10 -9.52
CA ASN A 762 6.17 -9.07 -10.54
C ASN A 762 4.89 -8.27 -10.81
N THR A 763 4.92 -6.97 -10.56
CA THR A 763 3.75 -6.08 -10.50
C THR A 763 4.08 -4.71 -11.11
N TRP A 764 3.05 -3.86 -11.24
CA TRP A 764 3.20 -2.47 -11.71
C TRP A 764 4.00 -2.32 -13.01
N PRO A 765 3.62 -3.02 -14.10
CA PRO A 765 4.33 -2.92 -15.36
C PRO A 765 4.06 -1.56 -16.03
N ALA A 766 5.05 -1.05 -16.73
CA ALA A 766 4.92 0.01 -17.73
C ALA A 766 5.66 -0.42 -19.00
N ALA A 767 5.25 0.12 -20.15
CA ALA A 767 5.84 -0.26 -21.42
C ALA A 767 5.98 0.94 -22.35
N ASP A 768 7.05 0.93 -23.13
CA ASP A 768 7.22 1.83 -24.26
C ASP A 768 8.12 1.19 -25.32
N ARG A 769 7.69 1.27 -26.59
CA ARG A 769 8.43 0.76 -27.76
C ARG A 769 9.04 -0.65 -27.58
N GLY A 770 8.26 -1.58 -27.04
CA GLY A 770 8.64 -2.97 -26.79
C GLY A 770 9.56 -3.20 -25.58
N VAL A 771 9.95 -2.16 -24.84
CA VAL A 771 10.59 -2.28 -23.53
C VAL A 771 9.50 -2.32 -22.47
N VAL A 772 9.62 -3.27 -21.53
CA VAL A 772 8.71 -3.42 -20.39
C VAL A 772 9.54 -3.28 -19.12
N VAL A 773 9.12 -2.38 -18.24
CA VAL A 773 9.64 -2.25 -16.87
C VAL A 773 8.58 -2.74 -15.88
N PHE A 774 8.99 -3.27 -14.73
CA PHE A 774 8.09 -3.77 -13.71
C PHE A 774 8.77 -3.79 -12.33
N THR A 775 7.96 -3.76 -11.27
CA THR A 775 8.40 -3.91 -9.87
C THR A 775 8.48 -5.38 -9.51
N THR A 776 9.50 -5.79 -8.74
CA THR A 776 9.67 -7.20 -8.37
C THR A 776 10.45 -7.43 -7.08
N ASP A 777 10.05 -8.46 -6.32
CA ASP A 777 10.71 -8.93 -5.09
C ASP A 777 11.75 -10.03 -5.36
N ARG A 778 12.15 -10.29 -6.61
CA ARG A 778 12.96 -11.47 -6.98
C ARG A 778 14.31 -11.60 -6.27
N SER A 779 14.83 -10.50 -5.73
CA SER A 779 16.07 -10.46 -4.94
C SER A 779 15.83 -10.59 -3.43
N ALA A 780 14.57 -10.60 -2.99
CA ALA A 780 14.20 -10.85 -1.60
C ALA A 780 14.69 -12.24 -1.18
N THR A 781 15.24 -12.30 0.02
CA THR A 781 15.86 -13.49 0.60
C THR A 781 14.98 -14.18 1.63
N ARG A 782 13.90 -13.51 2.05
CA ARG A 782 12.97 -13.98 3.09
C ARG A 782 11.52 -13.72 2.68
N THR A 783 10.59 -14.53 3.19
CA THR A 783 9.13 -14.34 2.99
C THR A 783 8.52 -13.34 3.98
N GLN A 784 9.29 -12.87 4.96
CA GLN A 784 8.90 -11.91 5.99
C GLN A 784 10.07 -10.99 6.28
N ARG A 785 9.78 -9.75 6.70
CA ARG A 785 10.79 -8.76 7.12
C ARG A 785 11.88 -8.49 6.06
N ASP A 786 11.53 -8.60 4.78
CA ASP A 786 12.40 -8.22 3.66
C ASP A 786 11.63 -7.24 2.77
N PRO A 787 11.92 -5.93 2.83
CA PRO A 787 11.17 -4.92 2.08
C PRO A 787 11.64 -4.80 0.62
N THR A 788 12.43 -5.75 0.12
CA THR A 788 13.02 -5.67 -1.23
C THR A 788 11.93 -5.61 -2.29
N GLN A 789 11.90 -4.47 -2.99
CA GLN A 789 11.27 -4.32 -4.30
C GLN A 789 12.25 -3.59 -5.20
N GLU A 790 12.42 -4.09 -6.43
CA GLU A 790 13.34 -3.53 -7.41
C GLU A 790 12.62 -3.35 -8.74
N VAL A 791 13.10 -2.42 -9.57
CA VAL A 791 12.60 -2.22 -10.93
C VAL A 791 13.50 -2.95 -11.91
N TYR A 792 12.92 -3.89 -12.66
CA TYR A 792 13.59 -4.64 -13.72
C TYR A 792 13.04 -4.25 -15.08
N ALA A 793 13.86 -4.38 -16.11
CA ALA A 793 13.51 -4.10 -17.49
C ALA A 793 13.81 -5.31 -18.39
N LEU A 794 12.93 -5.57 -19.36
CA LEU A 794 13.15 -6.53 -20.45
C LEU A 794 12.62 -5.98 -21.77
N ARG A 795 13.04 -6.58 -22.89
CA ARG A 795 12.45 -6.31 -24.21
C ARG A 795 11.50 -7.43 -24.59
N ALA A 796 10.21 -7.11 -24.71
CA ALA A 796 9.19 -8.04 -25.18
C ALA A 796 9.35 -8.28 -26.69
N ARG A 797 9.02 -9.49 -27.15
CA ARG A 797 9.15 -9.88 -28.56
C ARG A 797 7.89 -9.55 -29.37
#